data_AF-A0A430CCS1-F1
#
_entry.id   AF-A0A430CCS1-F1
#
_cell.length_a   1.000
_cell.length_b   1.000
_cell.length_c   1.000
_cell.angle_alpha   90.00
_cell.angle_beta   90.00
_cell.angle_gamma   90.00
#
_symmetry.space_group_name_H-M   'P 1'
#
loop_
_entity.id
_entity.type
_entity.pdbx_description
1 polymer ?
#
loop_
_entity_poly.entity_id
_entity_poly.type
_entity_poly.pdbx_seq_one_letter_code
_entity_poly.pdbx_strand_id
1 'polypeptide(L)'
;MSLTPTPSRPIAELTLRGIALGGVITLLFTAANVYLGLKVGLTFATSIPAAVISMAILRYLPNSSVLENNIVQTVASAAGTLAAIIFVLPGLVMIGWWQGFPYLLTAGITATGGILGVMFSVPLRRALVVDTDLPYPEGRAAAEVLKVGAGSREGEAESAIGLRLIIVNAIASAGFAILTQTKLAVAEAAIWFRTGAGATGIAGGLSFALIGVGHLVGLSVGLAMLAGIAIGWWVALPILTAMAPSAGPVAEWAGGIFSRDVRFLGAGVIGVAAIWTLIKIIGPVIGGIRSSLAAASARRDGAVLAVGERDLPIGIVAAVALATLIPIAGLLWSVIAGGPLAASGVALIGGALLFILLIGLVIAAVCGYMAGLIGASNSPVSGIGILSVLAAALLLVGLFGRGTPPETTQALVAYALIVTGVVFGVATISNDNLQDLKTGELVGATPWKQQVALIIGVVFGSLVIPPVLDLLNATLGFAGTPGAGPNALSAPQAALISALAKGVLGGDLNWTMIGIGALVGVGVIVVDEVLGKLGWLRLPPLGVGLGIYLPMTATLPVVLGAAIGHVYDRWARRSANPETAERLGVLAATGLIVGESLWGVGFAGIVYLTNADAPLALVGDGFATPALIGGTLVFLGLVAALYRYTRRQTITSPPATR
;
A
#
# COMPACT_ATOMS: atom_id res chain seq x y z
N MET A 1 20.41 56.21 4.18
CA MET A 1 20.33 55.51 2.88
C MET A 1 19.82 54.10 3.17
N SER A 2 18.51 53.89 3.04
CA SER A 2 17.86 52.61 3.29
C SER A 2 18.25 51.62 2.20
N LEU A 3 18.97 50.56 2.56
CA LEU A 3 19.23 49.44 1.68
C LEU A 3 17.90 48.73 1.41
N THR A 4 17.31 48.98 0.25
CA THR A 4 16.26 48.13 -0.32
C THR A 4 16.80 46.70 -0.40
N PRO A 5 16.15 45.71 0.22
CA PRO A 5 16.58 44.32 0.06
C PRO A 5 16.43 43.95 -1.41
N THR A 6 17.53 43.58 -2.04
CA THR A 6 17.54 43.01 -3.39
C THR A 6 16.56 41.84 -3.40
N PRO A 7 15.57 41.78 -4.31
CA PRO A 7 14.69 40.63 -4.39
C PRO A 7 15.56 39.40 -4.67
N SER A 8 15.64 38.47 -3.71
CA SER A 8 16.29 37.18 -3.90
C SER A 8 15.70 36.56 -5.16
N ARG A 9 16.54 36.19 -6.14
CA ARG A 9 16.08 35.49 -7.34
C ARG A 9 15.14 34.36 -6.92
N PRO A 10 13.94 34.24 -7.52
CA PRO A 10 13.02 33.18 -7.16
C PRO A 10 13.70 31.83 -7.41
N ILE A 11 13.88 31.06 -6.35
CA ILE A 11 14.45 29.71 -6.42
C ILE A 11 13.49 28.86 -7.26
N ALA A 12 14.01 28.17 -8.28
CA ALA A 12 13.19 27.31 -9.11
C ALA A 12 12.81 26.04 -8.32
N GLU A 13 11.50 25.83 -8.12
CA GLU A 13 10.95 24.68 -7.39
C GLU A 13 10.39 23.65 -8.37
N LEU A 14 9.44 24.06 -9.20
CA LEU A 14 8.90 23.27 -10.32
C LEU A 14 9.83 23.38 -11.52
N THR A 15 10.74 22.41 -11.65
CA THR A 15 11.63 22.30 -12.81
C THR A 15 11.22 21.10 -13.67
N LEU A 16 11.49 21.18 -14.98
CA LEU A 16 11.23 20.04 -15.88
C LEU A 16 12.06 18.81 -15.48
N ARG A 17 13.32 19.03 -15.07
CA ARG A 17 14.21 17.94 -14.63
C ARG A 17 13.74 17.31 -13.32
N GLY A 18 13.20 18.09 -12.39
CA GLY A 18 12.60 17.59 -11.14
C GLY A 18 11.32 16.79 -11.42
N ILE A 19 10.45 17.28 -12.30
CA ILE A 19 9.26 16.54 -12.74
C ILE A 19 9.65 15.22 -13.43
N ALA A 20 10.63 15.24 -14.33
CA ALA A 20 11.11 14.05 -15.01
C ALA A 20 11.72 13.02 -14.04
N LEU A 21 12.57 13.47 -13.10
CA LEU A 21 13.15 12.60 -12.07
C LEU A 21 12.05 12.01 -11.16
N GLY A 22 11.10 12.84 -10.73
CA GLY A 22 9.94 12.41 -9.96
C GLY A 22 9.09 11.37 -10.71
N GLY A 23 8.90 11.54 -12.02
CA GLY A 23 8.22 10.57 -12.89
C GLY A 23 8.98 9.24 -13.04
N VAL A 24 10.31 9.27 -13.12
CA VAL A 24 11.12 8.03 -13.15
C VAL A 24 11.03 7.29 -11.82
N ILE A 25 11.20 8.00 -10.70
CA ILE A 25 11.06 7.41 -9.35
C ILE A 25 9.63 6.86 -9.17
N THR A 26 8.62 7.60 -9.62
CA THR A 26 7.22 7.17 -9.65
C THR A 26 7.05 5.82 -10.34
N LEU A 27 7.59 5.66 -11.55
CA LEU A 27 7.47 4.41 -12.29
C LEU A 27 8.00 3.23 -11.47
N LEU A 28 9.18 3.39 -10.85
CA LEU A 28 9.83 2.35 -10.07
C LEU A 28 9.01 1.98 -8.82
N PHE A 29 8.66 2.97 -8.00
CA PHE A 29 7.96 2.72 -6.74
C PHE A 29 6.51 2.31 -6.94
N THR A 30 5.82 2.82 -7.97
CA THR A 30 4.47 2.39 -8.31
C THR A 30 4.47 0.92 -8.72
N ALA A 31 5.37 0.51 -9.61
CA ALA A 31 5.48 -0.89 -10.02
C ALA A 31 5.83 -1.81 -8.83
N ALA A 32 6.75 -1.36 -7.97
CA ALA A 32 7.12 -2.11 -6.77
C ALA A 32 5.95 -2.24 -5.79
N ASN A 33 5.22 -1.15 -5.50
CA ASN A 33 4.06 -1.18 -4.60
C ASN A 33 2.88 -1.97 -5.18
N VAL A 34 2.64 -1.93 -6.50
CA VAL A 34 1.63 -2.75 -7.16
C VAL A 34 1.94 -4.23 -6.97
N TYR A 35 3.16 -4.67 -7.30
CA TYR A 35 3.57 -6.06 -7.13
C TYR A 35 3.50 -6.50 -5.66
N LEU A 36 4.11 -5.72 -4.77
CA LEU A 36 4.19 -6.05 -3.35
C LEU A 36 2.81 -6.09 -2.70
N GLY A 37 1.99 -5.08 -2.93
CA GLY A 37 0.67 -5.01 -2.32
C GLY A 37 -0.27 -6.10 -2.84
N LEU A 38 -0.10 -6.60 -4.07
CA LEU A 38 -0.81 -7.80 -4.51
C LEU A 38 -0.26 -9.08 -3.88
N LYS A 39 1.05 -9.13 -3.57
CA LYS A 39 1.70 -10.30 -2.97
C LYS A 39 1.35 -10.48 -1.49
N VAL A 40 1.43 -9.41 -0.69
CA VAL A 40 1.26 -9.46 0.78
C VAL A 40 0.13 -8.60 1.32
N GLY A 41 -0.45 -7.75 0.49
CA GLY A 41 -1.49 -6.84 0.92
C GLY A 41 -1.01 -5.62 1.69
N LEU A 42 0.24 -5.21 1.52
CA LEU A 42 0.77 -4.05 2.20
C LEU A 42 1.53 -3.19 1.19
N THR A 43 1.40 -1.88 1.32
CA THR A 43 2.17 -0.88 0.60
C THR A 43 3.06 -0.13 1.58
N PHE A 44 4.11 0.52 1.08
CA PHE A 44 5.00 1.32 1.91
C PHE A 44 5.10 2.75 1.37
N ALA A 45 5.33 3.70 2.27
CA ALA A 45 5.50 5.11 1.92
C ALA A 45 6.77 5.32 1.08
N THR A 46 6.62 6.07 0.00
CA THR A 46 7.71 6.35 -0.97
C THR A 46 8.43 7.68 -0.67
N SER A 47 7.85 8.53 0.19
CA SER A 47 8.31 9.90 0.44
C SER A 47 9.78 10.00 0.89
N ILE A 48 10.19 9.28 1.94
CA ILE A 48 11.56 9.31 2.47
C ILE A 48 12.59 8.75 1.46
N PRO A 49 12.40 7.53 0.89
CA PRO A 49 13.30 7.01 -0.14
C PRO A 49 13.43 7.95 -1.34
N ALA A 50 12.32 8.54 -1.80
CA ALA A 50 12.33 9.47 -2.93
C ALA A 50 13.14 10.74 -2.63
N ALA A 51 13.05 11.29 -1.41
CA ALA A 51 13.89 12.42 -0.99
C ALA A 51 15.38 12.09 -1.05
N VAL A 52 15.79 10.94 -0.51
CA VAL A 52 17.20 10.48 -0.50
C VAL A 52 17.71 10.27 -1.93
N ILE A 53 16.94 9.59 -2.78
CA ILE A 53 17.30 9.36 -4.19
C ILE A 53 17.42 10.69 -4.94
N SER A 54 16.45 11.59 -4.76
CA SER A 54 16.45 12.90 -5.40
C SER A 54 17.71 13.69 -5.08
N MET A 55 18.07 13.80 -3.80
CA MET A 55 19.24 14.58 -3.38
C MET A 55 20.54 13.97 -3.91
N ALA A 56 20.66 12.65 -3.86
CA ALA A 56 21.85 11.96 -4.32
C ALA A 56 22.06 12.06 -5.84
N ILE A 57 21.00 12.28 -6.62
CA ILE A 57 21.06 12.46 -8.08
C ILE A 57 21.21 13.94 -8.45
N LEU A 58 20.33 14.82 -7.93
CA LEU A 58 20.31 16.24 -8.29
C LEU A 58 21.54 17.00 -7.82
N ARG A 59 22.30 16.50 -6.84
CA ARG A 59 23.58 17.10 -6.43
C ARG A 59 24.63 17.19 -7.55
N TYR A 60 24.54 16.31 -8.55
CA TYR A 60 25.44 16.33 -9.71
C TYR A 60 25.01 17.36 -10.77
N LEU A 61 23.85 17.99 -10.60
CA LEU A 61 23.32 18.99 -11.51
C LEU A 61 23.48 20.40 -10.91
N PRO A 62 23.85 21.40 -11.72
CA PRO A 62 24.02 22.77 -11.24
C PRO A 62 22.69 23.37 -10.78
N ASN A 63 22.74 24.24 -9.77
CA ASN A 63 21.60 24.97 -9.23
C ASN A 63 20.46 24.09 -8.70
N SER A 64 20.76 22.89 -8.18
CA SER A 64 19.75 22.10 -7.46
C SER A 64 19.43 22.75 -6.11
N SER A 65 18.18 22.61 -5.66
CA SER A 65 17.70 23.20 -4.41
C SER A 65 16.91 22.20 -3.58
N VAL A 66 16.79 22.46 -2.27
CA VAL A 66 15.90 21.69 -1.37
C VAL A 66 14.48 21.65 -1.91
N LEU A 67 14.00 22.77 -2.45
CA LEU A 67 12.64 22.91 -2.94
C LEU A 67 12.40 22.09 -4.21
N GLU A 68 13.40 22.00 -5.08
CA GLU A 68 13.35 21.10 -6.24
C GLU A 68 13.31 19.63 -5.82
N ASN A 69 14.11 19.24 -4.81
CA ASN A 69 14.06 17.90 -4.24
C ASN A 69 12.71 17.59 -3.56
N ASN A 70 12.11 18.58 -2.90
CA ASN A 70 10.76 18.47 -2.35
C ASN A 70 9.71 18.22 -3.44
N ILE A 71 9.81 18.86 -4.60
CA ILE A 71 8.93 18.59 -5.74
C ILE A 71 9.12 17.16 -6.26
N VAL A 72 10.37 16.69 -6.44
CA VAL A 72 10.64 15.30 -6.86
C VAL A 72 10.01 14.29 -5.89
N GLN A 73 10.23 14.51 -4.58
CA GLN A 73 9.66 13.69 -3.51
C GLN A 73 8.12 13.71 -3.54
N THR A 74 7.52 14.88 -3.75
CA THR A 74 6.07 15.06 -3.82
C THR A 74 5.46 14.29 -5.00
N VAL A 75 6.06 14.39 -6.20
CA VAL A 75 5.60 13.65 -7.38
C VAL A 75 5.67 12.15 -7.15
N ALA A 76 6.82 11.66 -6.64
CA ALA A 76 7.05 10.25 -6.38
C ALA A 76 6.12 9.67 -5.29
N SER A 77 5.87 10.44 -4.23
CA SER A 77 5.01 10.06 -3.11
C SER A 77 3.56 9.87 -3.57
N ALA A 78 2.98 10.88 -4.24
CA ALA A 78 1.59 10.83 -4.71
C ALA A 78 1.31 9.58 -5.57
N ALA A 79 2.22 9.25 -6.48
CA ALA A 79 2.04 8.09 -7.34
C ALA A 79 2.25 6.76 -6.62
N GLY A 80 3.29 6.68 -5.76
CA GLY A 80 3.58 5.49 -4.96
C GLY A 80 2.41 5.11 -4.05
N THR A 81 1.69 6.10 -3.53
CA THR A 81 0.50 5.91 -2.69
C THR A 81 -0.74 5.56 -3.51
N LEU A 82 -0.90 6.12 -4.71
CA LEU A 82 -1.98 5.75 -5.64
C LEU A 82 -1.96 4.25 -5.99
N ALA A 83 -0.79 3.61 -5.94
CA ALA A 83 -0.64 2.17 -6.13
C ALA A 83 -1.51 1.33 -5.18
N ALA A 84 -1.93 1.87 -4.02
CA ALA A 84 -2.86 1.17 -3.12
C ALA A 84 -4.22 0.85 -3.76
N ILE A 85 -4.55 1.40 -4.94
CA ILE A 85 -5.74 1.05 -5.72
C ILE A 85 -5.85 -0.46 -6.05
N ILE A 86 -4.73 -1.19 -6.00
CA ILE A 86 -4.67 -2.66 -6.07
C ILE A 86 -5.49 -3.35 -4.97
N PHE A 87 -5.89 -2.64 -3.92
CA PHE A 87 -6.78 -3.16 -2.89
C PHE A 87 -8.24 -3.25 -3.34
N VAL A 88 -8.61 -2.61 -4.47
CA VAL A 88 -9.98 -2.58 -4.96
C VAL A 88 -10.10 -3.17 -6.37
N LEU A 89 -9.31 -2.69 -7.33
CA LEU A 89 -9.53 -3.01 -8.75
C LEU A 89 -9.36 -4.48 -9.14
N PRO A 90 -8.41 -5.26 -8.58
CA PRO A 90 -8.35 -6.70 -8.83
C PRO A 90 -9.64 -7.43 -8.43
N GLY A 91 -10.43 -6.85 -7.53
CA GLY A 91 -11.77 -7.34 -7.21
C GLY A 91 -12.66 -7.48 -8.45
N LEU A 92 -12.54 -6.58 -9.45
CA LEU A 92 -13.30 -6.66 -10.70
C LEU A 92 -12.93 -7.90 -11.53
N VAL A 93 -11.66 -8.31 -11.51
CA VAL A 93 -11.20 -9.55 -12.13
C VAL A 93 -11.65 -10.76 -11.31
N MET A 94 -11.52 -10.69 -9.98
CA MET A 94 -11.91 -11.78 -9.07
C MET A 94 -13.42 -12.07 -9.09
N ILE A 95 -14.26 -11.10 -9.43
CA ILE A 95 -15.69 -11.32 -9.66
C ILE A 95 -16.05 -11.73 -11.09
N GLY A 96 -15.07 -11.82 -11.99
CA GLY A 96 -15.25 -12.17 -13.40
C GLY A 96 -15.83 -11.05 -14.27
N TRP A 97 -15.89 -9.81 -13.77
CA TRP A 97 -16.39 -8.66 -14.54
C TRP A 97 -15.35 -8.17 -15.55
N TRP A 98 -14.08 -8.23 -15.18
CA TRP A 98 -12.94 -7.91 -16.06
C TRP A 98 -12.10 -9.16 -16.34
N GLN A 99 -11.60 -9.28 -17.57
CA GLN A 99 -10.66 -10.35 -17.97
C GLN A 99 -9.18 -9.88 -17.90
N GLY A 100 -8.97 -8.57 -17.85
CA GLY A 100 -7.69 -7.90 -17.69
C GLY A 100 -7.95 -6.52 -17.08
N PHE A 101 -7.04 -5.56 -17.28
CA PHE A 101 -7.23 -4.20 -16.78
C PHE A 101 -7.40 -3.24 -17.95
N PRO A 102 -8.63 -2.90 -18.37
CA PRO A 102 -8.84 -1.99 -19.49
C PRO A 102 -8.14 -0.66 -19.22
N TYR A 103 -7.20 -0.30 -20.09
CA TYR A 103 -6.23 0.77 -19.81
C TYR A 103 -6.92 2.09 -19.45
N LEU A 104 -7.85 2.55 -20.31
CA LEU A 104 -8.53 3.83 -20.11
C LEU A 104 -9.45 3.84 -18.89
N LEU A 105 -10.11 2.72 -18.58
CA LEU A 105 -10.97 2.64 -17.39
C LEU A 105 -10.13 2.66 -16.11
N THR A 106 -9.07 1.85 -16.07
CA THR A 106 -8.17 1.75 -14.92
C THR A 106 -7.42 3.07 -14.68
N ALA A 107 -6.88 3.67 -15.76
CA ALA A 107 -6.24 4.99 -15.70
C ALA A 107 -7.24 6.07 -15.32
N GLY A 108 -8.46 6.03 -15.87
CA GLY A 108 -9.52 6.99 -15.56
C GLY A 108 -9.94 6.94 -14.09
N ILE A 109 -10.19 5.74 -13.53
CA ILE A 109 -10.57 5.57 -12.13
C ILE A 109 -9.47 6.09 -11.20
N THR A 110 -8.21 5.72 -11.48
CA THR A 110 -7.05 6.12 -10.66
C THR A 110 -6.76 7.61 -10.77
N ALA A 111 -6.77 8.18 -11.98
CA ALA A 111 -6.54 9.60 -12.20
C ALA A 111 -7.63 10.46 -11.57
N THR A 112 -8.91 10.14 -11.80
CA THR A 112 -10.02 10.95 -11.30
C THR A 112 -10.15 10.88 -9.77
N GLY A 113 -10.03 9.68 -9.19
CA GLY A 113 -9.99 9.51 -7.73
C GLY A 113 -8.81 10.24 -7.10
N GLY A 114 -7.62 10.12 -7.69
CA GLY A 114 -6.43 10.79 -7.19
C GLY A 114 -6.50 12.31 -7.31
N ILE A 115 -6.95 12.85 -8.45
CA ILE A 115 -7.11 14.31 -8.65
C ILE A 115 -8.11 14.88 -7.64
N LEU A 116 -9.26 14.21 -7.43
CA LEU A 116 -10.21 14.60 -6.40
C LEU A 116 -9.59 14.57 -5.00
N GLY A 117 -8.77 13.56 -4.69
CA GLY A 117 -7.99 13.50 -3.46
C GLY A 117 -7.08 14.70 -3.27
N VAL A 118 -6.33 15.10 -4.32
CA VAL A 118 -5.53 16.33 -4.28
C VAL A 118 -6.42 17.53 -3.99
N MET A 119 -7.51 17.71 -4.76
CA MET A 119 -8.39 18.87 -4.62
C MET A 119 -9.04 18.95 -3.23
N PHE A 120 -9.47 17.82 -2.65
CA PHE A 120 -10.04 17.79 -1.31
C PHE A 120 -8.99 18.01 -0.20
N SER A 121 -7.73 17.65 -0.44
CA SER A 121 -6.65 17.92 0.52
C SER A 121 -6.23 19.40 0.57
N VAL A 122 -6.41 20.17 -0.51
CA VAL A 122 -6.03 21.61 -0.56
C VAL A 122 -6.68 22.45 0.54
N PRO A 123 -8.02 22.49 0.72
CA PRO A 123 -8.63 23.27 1.78
C PRO A 123 -8.28 22.76 3.18
N LEU A 124 -7.96 21.46 3.31
CA LEU A 124 -7.59 20.84 4.57
C LEU A 124 -6.18 21.19 5.02
N ARG A 125 -5.29 21.59 4.10
CA ARG A 125 -3.89 21.92 4.42
C ARG A 125 -3.80 22.96 5.53
N ARG A 126 -4.51 24.08 5.41
CA ARG A 126 -4.45 25.11 6.45
C ARG A 126 -4.99 24.58 7.78
N ALA A 127 -6.13 23.90 7.73
CA ALA A 127 -6.85 23.37 8.88
C ALA A 127 -6.11 22.27 9.65
N LEU A 128 -5.26 21.49 8.98
CA LEU A 128 -4.63 20.30 9.54
C LEU A 128 -3.10 20.41 9.60
N VAL A 129 -2.46 21.06 8.63
CA VAL A 129 -0.99 21.13 8.50
C VAL A 129 -0.41 22.40 9.13
N VAL A 130 -1.07 23.55 8.91
CA VAL A 130 -0.55 24.88 9.29
C VAL A 130 -1.05 25.29 10.66
N ASP A 131 -2.36 25.26 10.88
CA ASP A 131 -3.01 25.79 12.09
C ASP A 131 -3.18 24.71 13.18
N THR A 132 -2.36 23.64 13.16
CA THR A 132 -2.41 22.56 14.18
C THR A 132 -1.03 22.05 14.58
N ASP A 133 -0.97 21.45 15.77
CA ASP A 133 0.23 20.80 16.32
C ASP A 133 0.26 19.27 16.07
N LEU A 134 -0.39 18.80 15.01
CA LEU A 134 -0.36 17.38 14.67
C LEU A 134 1.11 16.90 14.45
N PRO A 135 1.46 15.67 14.88
CA PRO A 135 2.84 15.17 14.83
C PRO A 135 3.44 15.13 13.42
N TYR A 136 2.70 14.64 12.42
CA TYR A 136 3.17 14.39 11.05
C TYR A 136 4.54 13.66 11.02
N PRO A 137 4.63 12.44 11.57
CA PRO A 137 5.92 11.78 11.78
C PRO A 137 6.68 11.53 10.47
N GLU A 138 5.99 11.13 9.42
CA GLU A 138 6.59 10.85 8.11
C GLU A 138 6.95 12.14 7.36
N GLY A 139 6.06 13.14 7.35
CA GLY A 139 6.34 14.43 6.72
C GLY A 139 7.50 15.18 7.39
N ARG A 140 7.61 15.12 8.73
CA ARG A 140 8.77 15.64 9.47
C ARG A 140 10.05 14.88 9.15
N ALA A 141 10.00 13.55 9.11
CA ALA A 141 11.16 12.74 8.76
C ALA A 141 11.66 13.03 7.33
N ALA A 142 10.75 13.20 6.37
CA ALA A 142 11.10 13.59 5.01
C ALA A 142 11.68 15.02 4.95
N ALA A 143 11.12 15.96 5.71
CA ALA A 143 11.64 17.33 5.80
C ALA A 143 13.04 17.37 6.40
N GLU A 144 13.28 16.57 7.44
CA GLU A 144 14.58 16.43 8.09
C GLU A 144 15.63 15.93 7.10
N VAL A 145 15.29 14.88 6.32
CA VAL A 145 16.16 14.36 5.26
C VAL A 145 16.51 15.45 4.24
N LEU A 146 15.51 16.21 3.78
CA LEU A 146 15.71 17.28 2.80
C LEU A 146 16.55 18.45 3.35
N LYS A 147 16.39 18.81 4.63
CA LYS A 147 17.15 19.87 5.30
C LYS A 147 18.59 19.47 5.55
N VAL A 148 18.80 18.30 6.14
CA VAL A 148 20.13 17.75 6.43
C VAL A 148 20.91 17.58 5.14
N GLY A 149 20.30 17.00 4.10
CA GLY A 149 20.95 16.73 2.83
C GLY A 149 21.38 17.97 2.04
N ALA A 150 20.80 19.14 2.28
CA ALA A 150 21.18 20.39 1.62
C ALA A 150 21.98 21.37 2.48
N GLY A 151 21.97 21.18 3.81
CA GLY A 151 22.59 22.11 4.76
C GLY A 151 24.07 21.86 5.04
N SER A 152 24.63 20.69 4.69
CA SER A 152 26.02 20.34 5.04
C SER A 152 26.63 19.25 4.15
N ARG A 153 27.97 19.23 4.05
CA ARG A 153 28.72 18.11 3.46
C ARG A 153 28.45 16.77 4.18
N GLU A 154 28.14 16.83 5.46
CA GLU A 154 27.82 15.67 6.30
C GLU A 154 26.47 15.06 5.89
N GLY A 155 25.45 15.88 5.64
CA GLY A 155 24.16 15.41 5.15
C GLY A 155 24.17 14.92 3.70
N GLU A 156 25.05 15.47 2.86
CA GLU A 156 25.32 14.91 1.52
C GLU A 156 25.93 13.50 1.62
N ALA A 157 26.85 13.29 2.56
CA ALA A 157 27.45 11.98 2.80
C ALA A 157 26.41 10.98 3.32
N GLU A 158 25.52 11.41 4.22
CA GLU A 158 24.42 10.55 4.71
C GLU A 158 23.47 10.16 3.57
N SER A 159 23.05 11.12 2.74
CA SER A 159 22.18 10.85 1.58
C SER A 159 22.83 9.87 0.61
N ALA A 160 24.16 9.95 0.41
CA ALA A 160 24.91 9.00 -0.39
C ALA A 160 24.92 7.59 0.23
N ILE A 161 25.08 7.49 1.55
CA ILE A 161 25.01 6.22 2.28
C ILE A 161 23.60 5.64 2.17
N GLY A 162 22.55 6.45 2.35
CA GLY A 162 21.16 6.04 2.18
C GLY A 162 20.88 5.49 0.78
N LEU A 163 21.29 6.21 -0.27
CA LEU A 163 21.19 5.72 -1.65
C LEU A 163 21.96 4.41 -1.85
N ARG A 164 23.19 4.33 -1.32
CA ARG A 164 24.02 3.12 -1.42
C ARG A 164 23.34 1.91 -0.75
N LEU A 165 22.70 2.11 0.40
CA LEU A 165 21.93 1.06 1.07
C LEU A 165 20.75 0.61 0.23
N ILE A 166 19.98 1.54 -0.35
CA ILE A 166 18.88 1.18 -1.27
C ILE A 166 19.43 0.32 -2.42
N ILE A 167 20.49 0.78 -3.11
CA ILE A 167 21.05 0.10 -4.29
C ILE A 167 21.61 -1.28 -3.94
N VAL A 168 22.45 -1.38 -2.89
CA VAL A 168 23.09 -2.65 -2.51
C VAL A 168 22.04 -3.69 -2.11
N ASN A 169 21.06 -3.29 -1.29
CA ASN A 169 19.98 -4.18 -0.88
C ASN A 169 19.07 -4.55 -2.07
N ALA A 170 18.79 -3.60 -2.98
CA ALA A 170 18.00 -3.86 -4.17
C ALA A 170 18.69 -4.83 -5.14
N ILE A 171 19.98 -4.66 -5.40
CA ILE A 171 20.76 -5.56 -6.25
C ILE A 171 20.85 -6.95 -5.63
N ALA A 172 21.13 -7.06 -4.33
CA ALA A 172 21.18 -8.35 -3.66
C ALA A 172 19.83 -9.07 -3.68
N SER A 173 18.74 -8.32 -3.45
CA SER A 173 17.38 -8.83 -3.48
C SER A 173 16.95 -9.29 -4.88
N ALA A 174 17.18 -8.47 -5.90
CA ALA A 174 16.91 -8.82 -7.30
C ALA A 174 17.78 -10.00 -7.76
N GLY A 175 19.07 -9.99 -7.40
CA GLY A 175 20.02 -11.06 -7.70
C GLY A 175 19.57 -12.41 -7.12
N PHE A 176 19.11 -12.44 -5.87
CA PHE A 176 18.56 -13.67 -5.31
C PHE A 176 17.27 -14.09 -5.99
N ALA A 177 16.37 -13.15 -6.31
CA ALA A 177 15.17 -13.47 -7.06
C ALA A 177 15.48 -14.06 -8.46
N ILE A 178 16.52 -13.58 -9.14
CA ILE A 178 17.05 -14.19 -10.38
C ILE A 178 17.52 -15.65 -10.12
N LEU A 179 18.22 -15.91 -9.01
CA LEU A 179 18.63 -17.27 -8.66
C LEU A 179 17.43 -18.21 -8.46
N THR A 180 16.33 -17.70 -7.91
CA THR A 180 15.09 -18.49 -7.79
C THR A 180 14.47 -18.80 -9.15
N GLN A 181 14.41 -17.81 -10.06
CA GLN A 181 13.84 -18.00 -11.40
C GLN A 181 14.71 -18.85 -12.34
N THR A 182 16.01 -18.95 -12.05
CA THR A 182 16.92 -19.87 -12.75
C THR A 182 16.89 -21.30 -12.22
N LYS A 183 16.07 -21.57 -11.19
CA LYS A 183 16.00 -22.83 -10.42
C LYS A 183 17.31 -23.19 -9.67
N LEU A 184 18.27 -22.27 -9.58
CA LEU A 184 19.51 -22.46 -8.81
C LEU A 184 19.30 -22.33 -7.29
N ALA A 185 18.26 -21.58 -6.91
CA ALA A 185 17.69 -21.57 -5.56
C ALA A 185 16.20 -21.88 -5.66
N VAL A 186 15.60 -22.41 -4.60
CA VAL A 186 14.14 -22.53 -4.53
C VAL A 186 13.51 -21.18 -4.19
N ALA A 187 12.32 -20.90 -4.72
CA ALA A 187 11.52 -19.75 -4.31
C ALA A 187 10.88 -19.96 -2.92
N GLU A 188 10.64 -21.21 -2.55
CA GLU A 188 9.94 -21.62 -1.34
C GLU A 188 10.61 -22.84 -0.72
N ALA A 189 10.80 -22.79 0.60
CA ALA A 189 11.13 -23.96 1.40
C ALA A 189 9.87 -24.43 2.12
N ALA A 190 9.34 -25.61 1.77
CA ALA A 190 8.12 -26.14 2.34
C ALA A 190 8.21 -27.62 2.67
N ILE A 191 7.60 -28.00 3.79
CA ILE A 191 7.44 -29.38 4.23
C ILE A 191 5.99 -29.57 4.66
N TRP A 192 5.31 -30.51 4.01
CA TRP A 192 3.93 -30.90 4.32
C TRP A 192 3.93 -32.27 4.99
N PHE A 193 3.19 -32.43 6.08
CA PHE A 193 3.20 -33.65 6.88
C PHE A 193 1.83 -33.95 7.48
N ARG A 194 1.60 -35.24 7.77
CA ARG A 194 0.39 -35.71 8.45
C ARG A 194 0.48 -35.44 9.96
N THR A 195 -0.65 -35.13 10.57
CA THR A 195 -0.81 -34.92 12.02
C THR A 195 -2.02 -35.72 12.50
N GLY A 196 -1.78 -36.95 12.97
CA GLY A 196 -2.87 -37.89 13.25
C GLY A 196 -3.70 -38.19 11.99
N ALA A 197 -5.01 -37.97 12.05
CA ALA A 197 -5.92 -38.10 10.90
C ALA A 197 -5.88 -36.89 9.95
N GLY A 198 -5.25 -35.77 10.35
CA GLY A 198 -5.17 -34.53 9.57
C GLY A 198 -3.83 -34.34 8.86
N ALA A 199 -3.67 -33.17 8.25
CA ALA A 199 -2.45 -32.72 7.58
C ALA A 199 -2.22 -31.22 7.79
N THR A 200 -0.95 -30.84 7.83
CA THR A 200 -0.51 -29.44 7.88
C THR A 200 0.88 -29.32 7.24
N GLY A 201 1.47 -28.14 7.28
CA GLY A 201 2.82 -27.90 6.78
C GLY A 201 3.50 -26.71 7.44
N ILE A 202 4.80 -26.60 7.17
CA ILE A 202 5.61 -25.42 7.44
C ILE A 202 6.19 -24.99 6.10
N ALA A 203 5.94 -23.74 5.72
CA ALA A 203 6.37 -23.20 4.43
C ALA A 203 6.85 -21.76 4.58
N GLY A 204 7.96 -21.42 3.93
CA GLY A 204 8.55 -20.08 3.95
C GLY A 204 9.10 -19.72 2.58
N GLY A 205 8.63 -18.62 2.01
CA GLY A 205 9.18 -18.03 0.80
C GLY A 205 10.56 -17.43 1.07
N LEU A 206 11.55 -17.78 0.24
CA LEU A 206 12.88 -17.19 0.30
C LEU A 206 12.87 -15.82 -0.41
N SER A 207 12.18 -14.86 0.20
CA SER A 207 11.95 -13.53 -0.37
C SER A 207 12.53 -12.44 0.52
N PHE A 208 13.42 -11.65 -0.07
CA PHE A 208 14.01 -10.48 0.59
C PHE A 208 13.01 -9.36 0.74
N ALA A 209 12.08 -9.20 -0.22
CA ALA A 209 10.99 -8.25 -0.10
C ALA A 209 10.13 -8.54 1.15
N LEU A 210 9.81 -9.82 1.43
CA LEU A 210 9.04 -10.18 2.62
C LEU A 210 9.79 -9.89 3.92
N ILE A 211 11.12 -10.10 3.95
CA ILE A 211 11.97 -9.71 5.10
C ILE A 211 11.93 -8.18 5.29
N GLY A 212 12.03 -7.41 4.19
CA GLY A 212 11.92 -5.96 4.21
C GLY A 212 10.56 -5.48 4.72
N VAL A 213 9.46 -6.07 4.23
CA VAL A 213 8.09 -5.79 4.71
C VAL A 213 7.99 -6.07 6.20
N GLY A 214 8.48 -7.21 6.67
CA GLY A 214 8.48 -7.55 8.09
C GLY A 214 9.14 -6.47 8.95
N HIS A 215 10.31 -5.98 8.53
CA HIS A 215 10.99 -4.89 9.22
C HIS A 215 10.12 -3.63 9.26
N LEU A 216 9.54 -3.20 8.13
CA LEU A 216 8.73 -1.96 8.06
C LEU A 216 7.45 -2.03 8.90
N VAL A 217 6.80 -3.18 8.96
CA VAL A 217 5.50 -3.35 9.66
C VAL A 217 5.72 -3.58 11.17
N GLY A 218 6.88 -4.10 11.55
CA GLY A 218 7.33 -4.19 12.94
C GLY A 218 6.77 -5.37 13.74
N LEU A 219 7.28 -5.51 14.97
CA LEU A 219 7.10 -6.72 15.79
C LEU A 219 5.64 -7.00 16.17
N SER A 220 4.85 -5.95 16.44
CA SER A 220 3.43 -6.08 16.82
C SER A 220 2.62 -6.81 15.75
N VAL A 221 2.71 -6.37 14.50
CA VAL A 221 2.00 -7.02 13.39
C VAL A 221 2.64 -8.35 13.03
N GLY A 222 3.97 -8.49 13.10
CA GLY A 222 4.64 -9.77 12.90
C GLY A 222 4.15 -10.85 13.87
N LEU A 223 4.00 -10.53 15.16
CA LEU A 223 3.45 -11.47 16.14
C LEU A 223 1.95 -11.73 15.94
N ALA A 224 1.18 -10.74 15.49
CA ALA A 224 -0.21 -10.95 15.11
C ALA A 224 -0.32 -11.92 13.92
N MET A 225 0.50 -11.75 12.88
CA MET A 225 0.56 -12.68 11.75
C MET A 225 1.00 -14.08 12.18
N LEU A 226 1.95 -14.19 13.13
CA LEU A 226 2.34 -15.48 13.71
C LEU A 226 1.19 -16.17 14.46
N ALA A 227 0.43 -15.42 15.25
CA ALA A 227 -0.78 -15.94 15.89
C ALA A 227 -1.80 -16.41 14.85
N GLY A 228 -1.93 -15.67 13.74
CA GLY A 228 -2.75 -16.08 12.60
C GLY A 228 -2.26 -17.37 11.94
N ILE A 229 -0.95 -17.54 11.74
CA ILE A 229 -0.35 -18.79 11.25
C ILE A 229 -0.72 -19.94 12.19
N ALA A 230 -0.56 -19.76 13.49
CA ALA A 230 -0.89 -20.80 14.47
C ALA A 230 -2.39 -21.20 14.38
N ILE A 231 -3.29 -20.23 14.33
CA ILE A 231 -4.74 -20.47 14.22
C ILE A 231 -5.09 -21.15 12.89
N GLY A 232 -4.62 -20.62 11.76
CA GLY A 232 -5.00 -21.09 10.44
C GLY A 232 -4.34 -22.42 10.07
N TRP A 233 -3.01 -22.49 10.20
CA TRP A 233 -2.22 -23.60 9.68
C TRP A 233 -2.03 -24.72 10.70
N TRP A 234 -1.82 -24.41 11.98
CA TRP A 234 -1.50 -25.43 12.98
C TRP A 234 -2.71 -25.89 13.81
N VAL A 235 -3.83 -25.16 13.75
CA VAL A 235 -5.09 -25.54 14.42
C VAL A 235 -6.18 -25.86 13.40
N ALA A 236 -6.62 -24.88 12.61
CA ALA A 236 -7.78 -25.06 11.73
C ALA A 236 -7.53 -26.07 10.60
N LEU A 237 -6.38 -25.96 9.91
CA LEU A 237 -6.06 -26.83 8.79
C LEU A 237 -5.98 -28.34 9.16
N PRO A 238 -5.26 -28.78 10.21
CA PRO A 238 -5.25 -30.19 10.59
C PRO A 238 -6.62 -30.70 11.05
N ILE A 239 -7.44 -29.86 11.69
CA ILE A 239 -8.82 -30.22 12.07
C ILE A 239 -9.68 -30.43 10.81
N LEU A 240 -9.68 -29.46 9.90
CA LEU A 240 -10.51 -29.50 8.69
C LEU A 240 -10.08 -30.62 7.73
N THR A 241 -8.79 -30.87 7.62
CA THR A 241 -8.29 -32.03 6.85
C THR A 241 -8.71 -33.33 7.52
N ALA A 242 -8.60 -33.48 8.85
CA ALA A 242 -9.08 -34.69 9.54
C ALA A 242 -10.58 -34.96 9.34
N MET A 243 -11.40 -33.92 9.13
CA MET A 243 -12.84 -34.05 8.81
C MET A 243 -13.10 -34.47 7.35
N ALA A 244 -12.13 -34.32 6.46
CA ALA A 244 -12.21 -34.76 5.07
C ALA A 244 -10.94 -35.54 4.66
N PRO A 245 -10.73 -36.77 5.19
CA PRO A 245 -9.54 -37.58 4.94
C PRO A 245 -9.29 -37.83 3.45
N SER A 246 -8.03 -37.72 3.03
CA SER A 246 -7.59 -38.10 1.69
C SER A 246 -6.34 -38.98 1.73
N ALA A 247 -6.29 -39.96 0.82
CA ALA A 247 -5.12 -40.81 0.58
C ALA A 247 -4.14 -40.19 -0.45
N GLY A 248 -4.51 -39.08 -1.10
CA GLY A 248 -3.68 -38.40 -2.08
C GLY A 248 -2.47 -37.68 -1.47
N PRO A 249 -1.66 -36.98 -2.30
CA PRO A 249 -0.52 -36.21 -1.85
C PRO A 249 -0.89 -35.20 -0.76
N VAL A 250 -0.12 -35.17 0.33
CA VAL A 250 -0.42 -34.35 1.52
C VAL A 250 -0.50 -32.86 1.17
N ALA A 251 0.39 -32.38 0.30
CA ALA A 251 0.44 -30.98 -0.12
C ALA A 251 -0.81 -30.54 -0.89
N GLU A 252 -1.27 -31.34 -1.86
CA GLU A 252 -2.47 -31.04 -2.65
C GLU A 252 -3.74 -31.07 -1.80
N TRP A 253 -3.83 -32.07 -0.93
CA TRP A 253 -4.96 -32.22 -0.01
C TRP A 253 -5.06 -31.05 0.98
N ALA A 254 -3.98 -30.75 1.70
CA ALA A 254 -3.96 -29.65 2.66
C ALA A 254 -4.09 -28.29 1.96
N GLY A 255 -3.43 -28.08 0.82
CA GLY A 255 -3.54 -26.86 0.02
C GLY A 255 -4.96 -26.60 -0.51
N GLY A 256 -5.67 -27.66 -0.92
CA GLY A 256 -7.06 -27.58 -1.35
C GLY A 256 -8.00 -27.14 -0.22
N ILE A 257 -7.90 -27.77 0.96
CA ILE A 257 -8.69 -27.39 2.14
C ILE A 257 -8.34 -25.98 2.62
N PHE A 258 -7.05 -25.61 2.61
CA PHE A 258 -6.63 -24.25 2.95
C PHE A 258 -7.32 -23.21 2.06
N SER A 259 -7.30 -23.44 0.75
CA SER A 259 -7.85 -22.50 -0.23
C SER A 259 -9.38 -22.37 -0.16
N ARG A 260 -10.09 -23.49 0.08
CA ARG A 260 -11.56 -23.52 0.09
C ARG A 260 -12.17 -23.14 1.43
N ASP A 261 -11.49 -23.43 2.54
CA ASP A 261 -12.09 -23.36 3.88
C ASP A 261 -11.32 -22.38 4.78
N VAL A 262 -10.01 -22.59 5.00
CA VAL A 262 -9.20 -21.77 5.93
C VAL A 262 -9.13 -20.30 5.48
N ARG A 263 -9.03 -20.03 4.17
CA ARG A 263 -9.06 -18.66 3.64
C ARG A 263 -10.36 -17.93 4.01
N PHE A 264 -11.50 -18.60 3.96
CA PHE A 264 -12.79 -17.97 4.31
C PHE A 264 -12.93 -17.76 5.83
N LEU A 265 -12.30 -18.61 6.65
CA LEU A 265 -12.13 -18.35 8.08
C LEU A 265 -11.30 -17.08 8.31
N GLY A 266 -10.17 -16.95 7.63
CA GLY A 266 -9.34 -15.74 7.65
C GLY A 266 -10.12 -14.50 7.21
N ALA A 267 -10.90 -14.60 6.13
CA ALA A 267 -11.77 -13.53 5.66
C ALA A 267 -12.81 -13.09 6.71
N GLY A 268 -13.38 -14.03 7.48
CA GLY A 268 -14.26 -13.72 8.61
C GLY A 268 -13.57 -12.93 9.72
N VAL A 269 -12.35 -13.34 10.11
CA VAL A 269 -11.53 -12.61 11.10
C VAL A 269 -11.22 -11.20 10.60
N ILE A 270 -10.78 -11.09 9.34
CA ILE A 270 -10.49 -9.80 8.70
C ILE A 270 -11.74 -8.92 8.64
N GLY A 271 -12.90 -9.47 8.29
CA GLY A 271 -14.17 -8.74 8.23
C GLY A 271 -14.56 -8.14 9.58
N VAL A 272 -14.48 -8.92 10.66
CA VAL A 272 -14.76 -8.43 12.01
C VAL A 272 -13.69 -7.43 12.48
N ALA A 273 -12.41 -7.69 12.20
CA ALA A 273 -11.32 -6.75 12.47
C ALA A 273 -11.53 -5.41 11.75
N ALA A 274 -12.04 -5.43 10.51
CA ALA A 274 -12.36 -4.24 9.76
C ALA A 274 -13.53 -3.46 10.36
N ILE A 275 -14.62 -4.14 10.78
CA ILE A 275 -15.73 -3.50 11.49
C ILE A 275 -15.26 -2.90 12.82
N TRP A 276 -14.37 -3.59 13.55
CA TRP A 276 -13.79 -3.06 14.77
C TRP A 276 -12.91 -1.84 14.52
N THR A 277 -12.07 -1.91 13.48
CA THR A 277 -11.27 -0.78 13.02
C THR A 277 -12.17 0.40 12.70
N LEU A 278 -13.29 0.16 12.01
CA LEU A 278 -14.33 1.14 11.76
C LEU A 278 -14.84 1.78 13.07
N ILE A 279 -15.26 0.98 14.04
CA ILE A 279 -15.76 1.49 15.32
C ILE A 279 -14.72 2.38 16.02
N LYS A 280 -13.45 1.97 16.01
CA LYS A 280 -12.34 2.75 16.59
C LYS A 280 -12.09 4.07 15.88
N ILE A 281 -12.25 4.12 14.55
CA ILE A 281 -12.00 5.35 13.79
C ILE A 281 -13.17 6.34 13.85
N ILE A 282 -14.38 5.96 14.32
CA ILE A 282 -15.53 6.88 14.41
C ILE A 282 -15.18 8.16 15.18
N GLY A 283 -14.50 8.04 16.33
CA GLY A 283 -14.09 9.20 17.13
C GLY A 283 -13.17 10.16 16.36
N PRO A 284 -12.01 9.68 15.88
CA PRO A 284 -11.12 10.44 15.00
C PRO A 284 -11.81 10.99 13.75
N VAL A 285 -12.72 10.23 13.13
CA VAL A 285 -13.51 10.65 11.97
C VAL A 285 -14.32 11.90 12.30
N ILE A 286 -15.06 11.86 13.40
CA ILE A 286 -15.84 13.00 13.89
C ILE A 286 -14.92 14.19 14.20
N GLY A 287 -13.73 13.93 14.77
CA GLY A 287 -12.70 14.94 15.02
C GLY A 287 -12.25 15.65 13.74
N GLY A 288 -11.89 14.89 12.70
CA GLY A 288 -11.49 15.41 11.39
C GLY A 288 -12.62 16.20 10.68
N ILE A 289 -13.87 15.77 10.83
CA ILE A 289 -15.03 16.51 10.30
C ILE A 289 -15.20 17.84 11.05
N ARG A 290 -15.15 17.82 12.39
CA ARG A 290 -15.29 19.03 13.22
C ARG A 290 -14.18 20.04 12.93
N SER A 291 -12.94 19.61 12.79
CA SER A 291 -11.83 20.50 12.45
C SER A 291 -12.00 21.10 11.06
N SER A 292 -12.48 20.32 10.09
CA SER A 292 -12.77 20.81 8.74
C SER A 292 -13.86 21.88 8.73
N LEU A 293 -14.94 21.70 9.49
CA LEU A 293 -16.01 22.68 9.64
C LEU A 293 -15.53 23.95 10.38
N ALA A 294 -14.74 23.79 11.44
CA ALA A 294 -14.16 24.92 12.18
C ALA A 294 -13.26 25.77 11.26
N ALA A 295 -12.39 25.13 10.47
CA ALA A 295 -11.52 25.82 9.53
C ALA A 295 -12.30 26.51 8.39
N ALA A 296 -13.41 25.93 7.92
CA ALA A 296 -14.28 26.58 6.96
C ALA A 296 -14.94 27.85 7.54
N SER A 297 -15.29 27.84 8.84
CA SER A 297 -15.90 28.98 9.53
C SER A 297 -14.92 30.12 9.85
N ALA A 298 -13.64 29.81 10.10
CA ALA A 298 -12.59 30.78 10.44
C ALA A 298 -12.13 31.64 9.25
N ARG A 299 -12.51 31.28 8.02
CA ARG A 299 -11.99 31.89 6.77
C ARG A 299 -12.67 33.21 6.38
N ARG A 300 -13.06 34.05 7.35
CA ARG A 300 -13.86 35.27 7.11
C ARG A 300 -13.10 36.60 7.00
N ASP A 301 -11.77 36.64 7.16
CA ASP A 301 -11.03 37.92 7.08
C ASP A 301 -10.00 37.95 5.94
N GLY A 302 -10.22 38.85 4.98
CA GLY A 302 -9.47 39.00 3.73
C GLY A 302 -8.10 39.64 3.87
N ALA A 303 -7.15 38.97 4.55
CA ALA A 303 -5.76 39.40 4.62
C ALA A 303 -4.92 38.87 3.42
N VAL A 304 -3.94 39.67 2.96
CA VAL A 304 -2.98 39.28 1.92
C VAL A 304 -1.98 38.28 2.49
N LEU A 305 -1.99 37.06 1.97
CA LEU A 305 -1.26 35.90 2.49
C LEU A 305 0.23 35.89 2.09
N ALA A 306 1.09 35.43 3.01
CA ALA A 306 2.53 35.26 2.77
C ALA A 306 2.82 34.20 1.67
N VAL A 307 4.02 34.18 1.10
CA VAL A 307 4.38 33.22 0.01
C VAL A 307 4.17 31.75 0.43
N GLY A 308 4.39 31.41 1.71
CA GLY A 308 4.13 30.07 2.29
C GLY A 308 2.65 29.74 2.55
N GLU A 309 1.74 30.65 2.26
CA GLU A 309 0.29 30.54 2.50
C GLU A 309 -0.53 30.59 1.21
N ARG A 310 0.13 30.63 0.04
CA ARG A 310 -0.53 30.66 -1.28
C ARG A 310 -0.86 29.25 -1.78
N ASP A 311 -1.96 28.70 -1.27
CA ASP A 311 -2.63 27.53 -1.85
C ASP A 311 -3.26 27.86 -3.23
N LEU A 312 -3.65 26.82 -3.98
CA LEU A 312 -4.50 27.00 -5.14
C LEU A 312 -5.78 27.78 -4.75
N PRO A 313 -6.20 28.78 -5.54
CA PRO A 313 -7.45 29.50 -5.30
C PRO A 313 -8.63 28.54 -5.20
N ILE A 314 -9.49 28.71 -4.19
CA ILE A 314 -10.59 27.77 -3.91
C ILE A 314 -11.56 27.63 -5.10
N GLY A 315 -11.73 28.69 -5.91
CA GLY A 315 -12.51 28.64 -7.14
C GLY A 315 -11.92 27.68 -8.18
N ILE A 316 -10.59 27.61 -8.31
CA ILE A 316 -9.91 26.66 -9.19
C ILE A 316 -10.05 25.24 -8.63
N VAL A 317 -9.88 25.07 -7.32
CA VAL A 317 -10.06 23.77 -6.66
C VAL A 317 -11.48 23.22 -6.89
N ALA A 318 -12.50 24.05 -6.67
CA ALA A 318 -13.89 23.67 -6.91
C ALA A 318 -14.16 23.40 -8.40
N ALA A 319 -13.63 24.22 -9.31
CA ALA A 319 -13.78 24.02 -10.75
C ALA A 319 -13.14 22.71 -11.22
N VAL A 320 -11.93 22.38 -10.77
CA VAL A 320 -11.25 21.12 -11.10
C VAL A 320 -11.99 19.93 -10.49
N ALA A 321 -12.44 20.04 -9.24
CA ALA A 321 -13.21 18.97 -8.59
C ALA A 321 -14.52 18.67 -9.35
N LEU A 322 -15.29 19.71 -9.70
CA LEU A 322 -16.53 19.57 -10.48
C LEU A 322 -16.26 19.08 -11.90
N ALA A 323 -15.21 19.58 -12.57
CA ALA A 323 -14.82 19.12 -13.89
C ALA A 323 -14.42 17.63 -13.89
N THR A 324 -13.81 17.15 -12.81
CA THR A 324 -13.41 15.74 -12.65
C THR A 324 -14.62 14.80 -12.53
N LEU A 325 -15.80 15.30 -12.18
CA LEU A 325 -17.03 14.50 -12.16
C LEU A 325 -17.50 14.09 -13.55
N ILE A 326 -17.17 14.87 -14.59
CA ILE A 326 -17.56 14.59 -15.98
C ILE A 326 -16.91 13.29 -16.49
N PRO A 327 -15.58 13.11 -16.42
CA PRO A 327 -14.97 11.84 -16.81
C PRO A 327 -15.42 10.70 -15.89
N ILE A 328 -15.67 10.92 -14.59
CA ILE A 328 -16.24 9.89 -13.72
C ILE A 328 -17.61 9.43 -14.23
N ALA A 329 -18.48 10.37 -14.62
CA ALA A 329 -19.79 10.06 -15.19
C ALA A 329 -19.66 9.24 -16.48
N GLY A 330 -18.70 9.60 -17.35
CA GLY A 330 -18.40 8.85 -18.57
C GLY A 330 -17.90 7.43 -18.28
N LEU A 331 -17.02 7.26 -17.29
CA LEU A 331 -16.53 5.95 -16.86
C LEU A 331 -17.68 5.09 -16.31
N LEU A 332 -18.51 5.64 -15.43
CA LEU A 332 -19.66 4.92 -14.88
C LEU A 332 -20.70 4.58 -15.96
N TRP A 333 -20.94 5.48 -16.91
CA TRP A 333 -21.78 5.21 -18.07
C TRP A 333 -21.26 4.05 -18.90
N SER A 334 -19.95 4.02 -19.20
CA SER A 334 -19.36 2.95 -20.01
C SER A 334 -19.51 1.55 -19.42
N VAL A 335 -19.70 1.45 -18.10
CA VAL A 335 -19.85 0.19 -17.36
C VAL A 335 -21.30 -0.31 -17.40
N ILE A 336 -22.27 0.60 -17.41
CA ILE A 336 -23.70 0.25 -17.37
C ILE A 336 -24.36 0.28 -18.75
N ALA A 337 -23.75 0.94 -19.74
CA ALA A 337 -24.29 1.09 -21.07
C ALA A 337 -24.51 -0.29 -21.73
N GLY A 338 -25.73 -0.54 -22.21
CA GLY A 338 -26.11 -1.81 -22.84
C GLY A 338 -26.23 -3.01 -21.89
N GLY A 339 -26.03 -2.82 -20.59
CA GLY A 339 -26.15 -3.87 -19.57
C GLY A 339 -27.45 -3.81 -18.75
N PRO A 340 -27.61 -4.70 -17.75
CA PRO A 340 -28.81 -4.79 -16.91
C PRO A 340 -29.14 -3.50 -16.13
N LEU A 341 -28.15 -2.63 -15.93
CA LEU A 341 -28.27 -1.38 -15.17
C LEU A 341 -28.59 -0.15 -16.06
N ALA A 342 -28.62 -0.30 -17.38
CA ALA A 342 -28.76 0.82 -18.33
C ALA A 342 -30.03 1.65 -18.07
N ALA A 343 -31.14 1.01 -17.76
CA ALA A 343 -32.42 1.67 -17.50
C ALA A 343 -32.39 2.59 -16.27
N SER A 344 -31.51 2.30 -15.30
CA SER A 344 -31.33 3.09 -14.07
C SER A 344 -30.14 4.06 -14.15
N GLY A 345 -29.58 4.28 -15.34
CA GLY A 345 -28.27 4.91 -15.49
C GLY A 345 -28.19 6.34 -14.94
N VAL A 346 -29.23 7.15 -15.12
CA VAL A 346 -29.27 8.53 -14.60
C VAL A 346 -29.24 8.55 -13.06
N ALA A 347 -30.06 7.72 -12.42
CA ALA A 347 -30.14 7.64 -10.96
C ALA A 347 -28.85 7.08 -10.36
N LEU A 348 -28.29 6.03 -10.96
CA LEU A 348 -27.03 5.42 -10.55
C LEU A 348 -25.87 6.43 -10.64
N ILE A 349 -25.69 7.05 -11.82
CA ILE A 349 -24.59 8.00 -12.02
C ILE A 349 -24.76 9.22 -11.12
N GLY A 350 -25.95 9.82 -11.08
CA GLY A 350 -26.22 10.96 -10.19
C GLY A 350 -25.96 10.63 -8.72
N GLY A 351 -26.42 9.47 -8.26
CA GLY A 351 -26.20 8.98 -6.90
C GLY A 351 -24.73 8.71 -6.60
N ALA A 352 -24.00 8.09 -7.53
CA ALA A 352 -22.57 7.81 -7.38
C ALA A 352 -21.72 9.10 -7.37
N LEU A 353 -22.02 10.07 -8.23
CA LEU A 353 -21.31 11.36 -8.22
C LEU A 353 -21.54 12.12 -6.91
N LEU A 354 -22.79 12.13 -6.42
CA LEU A 354 -23.11 12.72 -5.13
C LEU A 354 -22.40 12.00 -3.99
N PHE A 355 -22.39 10.66 -4.01
CA PHE A 355 -21.66 9.84 -3.07
C PHE A 355 -20.17 10.15 -3.07
N ILE A 356 -19.52 10.17 -4.24
CA ILE A 356 -18.09 10.47 -4.40
C ILE A 356 -17.77 11.87 -3.87
N LEU A 357 -18.59 12.87 -4.16
CA LEU A 357 -18.38 14.23 -3.64
C LEU A 357 -18.50 14.29 -2.12
N LEU A 358 -19.62 13.83 -1.56
CA LEU A 358 -19.92 14.00 -0.14
C LEU A 358 -19.08 13.07 0.72
N ILE A 359 -19.08 11.77 0.40
CA ILE A 359 -18.35 10.76 1.15
C ILE A 359 -16.86 10.87 0.88
N GLY A 360 -16.44 11.18 -0.35
CA GLY A 360 -15.03 11.41 -0.66
C GLY A 360 -14.44 12.60 0.10
N LEU A 361 -15.17 13.72 0.24
CA LEU A 361 -14.70 14.86 1.02
C LEU A 361 -14.56 14.51 2.51
N VAL A 362 -15.55 13.80 3.08
CA VAL A 362 -15.48 13.32 4.47
C VAL A 362 -14.27 12.40 4.63
N ILE A 363 -14.11 11.42 3.75
CA ILE A 363 -13.00 10.47 3.77
C ILE A 363 -11.65 11.17 3.66
N ALA A 364 -11.52 12.18 2.78
CA ALA A 364 -10.30 12.97 2.64
C ALA A 364 -9.90 13.64 3.97
N ALA A 365 -10.87 14.24 4.68
CA ALA A 365 -10.65 14.86 5.99
C ALA A 365 -10.22 13.84 7.06
N VAL A 366 -10.85 12.66 7.09
CA VAL A 366 -10.52 11.59 8.02
C VAL A 366 -9.11 11.06 7.77
N CYS A 367 -8.81 10.68 6.53
CA CYS A 367 -7.50 10.20 6.12
C CYS A 367 -6.42 11.21 6.47
N GLY A 368 -6.65 12.48 6.12
CA GLY A 368 -5.72 13.57 6.39
C GLY A 368 -5.39 13.76 7.87
N TYR A 369 -6.42 13.76 8.72
CA TYR A 369 -6.25 13.85 10.16
C TYR A 369 -5.49 12.65 10.73
N MET A 370 -5.80 11.44 10.23
CA MET A 370 -5.14 10.21 10.69
C MET A 370 -3.69 10.11 10.27
N ALA A 371 -3.39 10.46 9.02
CA ALA A 371 -2.00 10.60 8.58
C ALA A 371 -1.25 11.56 9.49
N GLY A 372 -1.83 12.73 9.78
CA GLY A 372 -1.20 13.71 10.66
C GLY A 372 -0.92 13.19 12.08
N LEU A 373 -1.79 12.36 12.64
CA LEU A 373 -1.64 11.83 13.99
C LEU A 373 -0.61 10.68 14.08
N ILE A 374 -0.70 9.68 13.20
CA ILE A 374 -0.01 8.39 13.36
C ILE A 374 0.90 8.00 12.19
N GLY A 375 0.99 8.82 11.15
CA GLY A 375 1.71 8.49 9.92
C GLY A 375 0.78 7.97 8.83
N ALA A 376 1.16 8.18 7.57
CA ALA A 376 0.41 7.67 6.42
C ALA A 376 0.45 6.14 6.34
N SER A 377 1.60 5.54 6.63
CA SER A 377 1.82 4.09 6.56
C SER A 377 1.03 3.31 7.61
N ASN A 378 0.77 3.92 8.77
CA ASN A 378 -0.02 3.34 9.85
C ASN A 378 -1.48 3.78 9.83
N SER A 379 -1.85 4.66 8.90
CA SER A 379 -3.23 5.13 8.79
C SER A 379 -4.17 3.97 8.40
N PRO A 380 -5.40 3.95 8.92
CA PRO A 380 -6.35 2.86 8.65
C PRO A 380 -7.04 2.98 7.29
N VAL A 381 -6.32 3.35 6.22
CA VAL A 381 -6.88 3.56 4.87
C VAL A 381 -7.55 2.30 4.34
N SER A 382 -7.01 1.11 4.62
CA SER A 382 -7.65 -0.16 4.27
C SER A 382 -9.06 -0.30 4.87
N GLY A 383 -9.27 0.13 6.12
CA GLY A 383 -10.58 0.18 6.76
C GLY A 383 -11.53 1.18 6.10
N ILE A 384 -11.00 2.30 5.59
CA ILE A 384 -11.77 3.30 4.83
C ILE A 384 -12.20 2.76 3.46
N GLY A 385 -11.40 1.90 2.82
CA GLY A 385 -11.83 1.19 1.60
C GLY A 385 -12.99 0.24 1.85
N ILE A 386 -12.97 -0.46 2.98
CA ILE A 386 -14.06 -1.34 3.39
C ILE A 386 -15.33 -0.55 3.69
N LEU A 387 -15.20 0.59 4.37
CA LEU A 387 -16.31 1.53 4.55
C LEU A 387 -16.92 1.98 3.23
N SER A 388 -16.05 2.35 2.28
CA SER A 388 -16.47 2.87 0.98
C SER A 388 -17.27 1.82 0.21
N VAL A 389 -16.80 0.57 0.18
CA VAL A 389 -17.51 -0.50 -0.53
C VAL A 389 -18.82 -0.90 0.16
N LEU A 390 -18.84 -0.95 1.50
CA LEU A 390 -20.06 -1.27 2.24
C LEU A 390 -21.10 -0.18 2.09
N ALA A 391 -20.71 1.09 2.18
CA ALA A 391 -21.62 2.21 1.99
C ALA A 391 -22.16 2.26 0.56
N ALA A 392 -21.31 2.06 -0.46
CA ALA A 392 -21.74 1.97 -1.85
C ALA A 392 -22.69 0.78 -2.07
N ALA A 393 -22.35 -0.41 -1.56
CA ALA A 393 -23.19 -1.60 -1.68
C ALA A 393 -24.54 -1.45 -0.97
N LEU A 394 -24.58 -0.86 0.23
CA LEU A 394 -25.82 -0.62 0.98
C LEU A 394 -26.73 0.41 0.28
N LEU A 395 -26.15 1.45 -0.32
CA LEU A 395 -26.92 2.40 -1.15
C LEU A 395 -27.56 1.70 -2.34
N LEU A 396 -26.82 0.81 -3.02
CA LEU A 396 -27.36 0.02 -4.12
C LEU A 396 -28.45 -0.96 -3.66
N VAL A 397 -28.29 -1.61 -2.49
CA VAL A 397 -29.36 -2.42 -1.87
C VAL A 397 -30.59 -1.57 -1.57
N GLY A 398 -30.42 -0.32 -1.13
CA GLY A 398 -31.53 0.60 -0.91
C GLY A 398 -32.31 0.95 -2.18
N LEU A 399 -31.63 0.95 -3.34
CA LEU A 399 -32.24 1.27 -4.64
C LEU A 399 -32.83 0.05 -5.36
N PHE A 400 -32.17 -1.10 -5.29
CA PHE A 400 -32.51 -2.31 -6.05
C PHE A 400 -33.07 -3.45 -5.21
N GLY A 401 -33.01 -3.34 -3.88
CA GLY A 401 -33.32 -4.44 -2.98
C GLY A 401 -32.26 -5.54 -2.99
N ARG A 402 -32.59 -6.68 -2.38
CA ARG A 402 -31.78 -7.92 -2.45
C ARG A 402 -32.49 -8.96 -3.31
N GLY A 403 -31.73 -9.92 -3.85
CA GLY A 403 -32.29 -11.01 -4.64
C GLY A 403 -32.58 -10.64 -6.10
N THR A 404 -31.86 -9.66 -6.64
CA THR A 404 -31.86 -9.36 -8.08
C THR A 404 -31.31 -10.54 -8.90
N PRO A 405 -31.64 -10.63 -10.20
CA PRO A 405 -31.07 -11.65 -11.07
C PRO A 405 -29.53 -11.69 -10.99
N PRO A 406 -28.87 -12.86 -11.09
CA PRO A 406 -27.43 -12.98 -10.88
C PRO A 406 -26.58 -12.02 -11.71
N GLU A 407 -26.94 -11.80 -12.99
CA GLU A 407 -26.28 -10.85 -13.88
C GLU A 407 -26.39 -9.40 -13.38
N THR A 408 -27.55 -9.02 -12.84
CA THR A 408 -27.77 -7.70 -12.26
C THR A 408 -26.99 -7.55 -10.95
N THR A 409 -26.98 -8.58 -10.10
CA THR A 409 -26.19 -8.60 -8.87
C THR A 409 -24.70 -8.44 -9.17
N GLN A 410 -24.17 -9.17 -10.15
CA GLN A 410 -22.76 -9.04 -10.57
C GLN A 410 -22.46 -7.63 -11.09
N ALA A 411 -23.34 -7.04 -11.90
CA ALA A 411 -23.19 -5.67 -12.38
C ALA A 411 -23.23 -4.64 -11.23
N LEU A 412 -24.11 -4.82 -10.23
CA LEU A 412 -24.16 -3.97 -9.04
C LEU A 412 -22.90 -4.07 -8.20
N VAL A 413 -22.35 -5.29 -8.03
CA VAL A 413 -21.07 -5.50 -7.33
C VAL A 413 -19.93 -4.80 -8.08
N ALA A 414 -19.86 -4.96 -9.41
CA ALA A 414 -18.86 -4.29 -10.23
C ALA A 414 -18.98 -2.76 -10.14
N TYR A 415 -20.21 -2.25 -10.20
CA TYR A 415 -20.50 -0.83 -10.04
C TYR A 415 -20.04 -0.30 -8.68
N ALA A 416 -20.37 -1.02 -7.60
CA ALA A 416 -19.92 -0.67 -6.25
C ALA A 416 -18.39 -0.63 -6.14
N LEU A 417 -17.69 -1.60 -6.74
CA LEU A 417 -16.21 -1.64 -6.73
C LEU A 417 -15.59 -0.49 -7.53
N ILE A 418 -16.18 -0.08 -8.64
CA ILE A 418 -15.68 1.06 -9.44
C ILE A 418 -15.87 2.38 -8.70
N VAL A 419 -17.05 2.61 -8.12
CA VAL A 419 -17.31 3.78 -7.27
C VAL A 419 -16.38 3.78 -6.07
N THR A 420 -16.18 2.61 -5.44
CA THR A 420 -15.21 2.42 -4.37
C THR A 420 -13.81 2.76 -4.83
N GLY A 421 -13.39 2.34 -6.02
CA GLY A 421 -12.07 2.64 -6.57
C GLY A 421 -11.80 4.15 -6.64
N VAL A 422 -12.77 4.93 -7.12
CA VAL A 422 -12.66 6.40 -7.15
C VAL A 422 -12.52 6.98 -5.75
N VAL A 423 -13.42 6.59 -4.83
CA VAL A 423 -13.38 7.06 -3.43
C VAL A 423 -12.12 6.60 -2.70
N PHE A 424 -11.62 5.41 -3.02
CA PHE A 424 -10.38 4.88 -2.46
C PHE A 424 -9.17 5.66 -2.96
N GLY A 425 -9.15 6.06 -4.24
CA GLY A 425 -8.16 6.99 -4.77
C GLY A 425 -8.17 8.35 -4.05
N VAL A 426 -9.36 8.87 -3.71
CA VAL A 426 -9.50 10.07 -2.88
C VAL A 426 -8.89 9.85 -1.49
N ALA A 427 -9.19 8.70 -0.87
CA ALA A 427 -8.72 8.33 0.46
C ALA A 427 -7.19 8.24 0.52
N THR A 428 -6.58 7.50 -0.39
CA THR A 428 -5.15 7.22 -0.41
C THR A 428 -4.36 8.47 -0.70
N ILE A 429 -4.77 9.26 -1.71
CA ILE A 429 -4.08 10.51 -2.05
C ILE A 429 -4.21 11.56 -0.94
N SER A 430 -5.40 11.75 -0.37
CA SER A 430 -5.58 12.75 0.70
C SER A 430 -4.76 12.43 1.96
N ASN A 431 -4.57 11.14 2.24
CA ASN A 431 -3.76 10.65 3.36
C ASN A 431 -2.30 11.11 3.25
N ASP A 432 -1.65 10.80 2.13
CA ASP A 432 -0.21 11.05 1.97
C ASP A 432 0.08 12.49 1.54
N ASN A 433 -0.82 13.11 0.77
CA ASN A 433 -0.65 14.51 0.37
C ASN A 433 -0.47 15.44 1.56
N LEU A 434 -1.19 15.21 2.68
CA LEU A 434 -1.06 16.08 3.85
C LEU A 434 0.27 15.87 4.59
N GLN A 435 0.87 14.67 4.52
CA GLN A 435 2.27 14.46 4.94
C GLN A 435 3.23 15.23 4.03
N ASP A 436 3.04 15.13 2.72
CA ASP A 436 3.91 15.79 1.75
C ASP A 436 3.82 17.31 1.86
N LEU A 437 2.60 17.86 1.99
CA LEU A 437 2.38 19.28 2.21
C LEU A 437 2.97 19.74 3.54
N LYS A 438 3.04 18.88 4.58
CA LYS A 438 3.79 19.17 5.80
C LYS A 438 5.29 19.20 5.52
N THR A 439 5.82 18.24 4.75
CA THR A 439 7.23 18.25 4.32
C THR A 439 7.58 19.56 3.63
N GLY A 440 6.75 19.97 2.66
CA GLY A 440 6.90 21.21 1.91
C GLY A 440 6.84 22.46 2.80
N GLU A 441 5.88 22.53 3.72
CA GLU A 441 5.77 23.61 4.69
C GLU A 441 7.04 23.73 5.56
N LEU A 442 7.55 22.61 6.08
CA LEU A 442 8.74 22.60 6.92
C LEU A 442 10.01 23.02 6.18
N VAL A 443 10.11 22.77 4.87
CA VAL A 443 11.26 23.18 4.04
C VAL A 443 11.06 24.52 3.33
N GLY A 444 9.91 25.17 3.50
CA GLY A 444 9.59 26.47 2.90
C GLY A 444 9.18 26.44 1.42
N ALA A 445 8.61 25.33 0.94
CA ALA A 445 8.09 25.19 -0.42
C ALA A 445 6.82 26.03 -0.66
N THR A 446 6.63 26.47 -1.90
CA THR A 446 5.43 27.20 -2.30
C THR A 446 4.24 26.23 -2.43
N PRO A 447 3.14 26.38 -1.66
CA PRO A 447 2.09 25.35 -1.58
C PRO A 447 1.40 25.02 -2.90
N TRP A 448 1.01 26.02 -3.69
CA TRP A 448 0.34 25.75 -4.98
C TRP A 448 1.24 24.97 -5.96
N LYS A 449 2.56 25.17 -5.91
CA LYS A 449 3.51 24.44 -6.76
C LYS A 449 3.57 22.98 -6.38
N GLN A 450 3.56 22.72 -5.08
CA GLN A 450 3.51 21.37 -4.54
C GLN A 450 2.18 20.68 -4.86
N GLN A 451 1.05 21.40 -4.78
CA GLN A 451 -0.27 20.88 -5.16
C GLN A 451 -0.32 20.50 -6.65
N VAL A 452 0.30 21.30 -7.52
CA VAL A 452 0.46 20.93 -8.95
C VAL A 452 1.35 19.70 -9.11
N ALA A 453 2.45 19.59 -8.36
CA ALA A 453 3.31 18.41 -8.37
C ALA A 453 2.57 17.13 -7.92
N LEU A 454 1.67 17.22 -6.94
CA LEU A 454 0.80 16.12 -6.53
C LEU A 454 -0.11 15.65 -7.67
N ILE A 455 -0.74 16.58 -8.41
CA ILE A 455 -1.54 16.24 -9.61
C ILE A 455 -0.68 15.54 -10.66
N ILE A 456 0.53 16.06 -10.92
CA ILE A 456 1.46 15.45 -11.88
C ILE A 456 1.83 14.02 -11.44
N GLY A 457 2.10 13.81 -10.15
CA GLY A 457 2.34 12.48 -9.59
C GLY A 457 1.16 11.53 -9.79
N VAL A 458 -0.07 11.99 -9.52
CA VAL A 458 -1.29 11.22 -9.80
C VAL A 458 -1.39 10.82 -11.28
N VAL A 459 -1.09 11.75 -12.20
CA VAL A 459 -1.09 11.45 -13.64
C VAL A 459 -0.06 10.37 -13.96
N PHE A 460 1.19 10.50 -13.53
CA PHE A 460 2.20 9.46 -13.76
C PHE A 460 1.78 8.11 -13.18
N GLY A 461 1.30 8.08 -11.94
CA GLY A 461 0.81 6.86 -11.29
C GLY A 461 -0.33 6.22 -12.08
N SER A 462 -1.32 7.02 -12.51
CA SER A 462 -2.49 6.52 -13.27
C SER A 462 -2.13 5.93 -14.63
N LEU A 463 -1.03 6.37 -15.24
CA LEU A 463 -0.53 5.83 -16.51
C LEU A 463 0.30 4.54 -16.32
N VAL A 464 0.96 4.38 -15.17
CA VAL A 464 1.82 3.23 -14.84
C VAL A 464 1.03 2.07 -14.23
N ILE A 465 0.00 2.33 -13.43
CA ILE A 465 -0.76 1.30 -12.73
C ILE A 465 -1.43 0.28 -13.69
N PRO A 466 -2.20 0.69 -14.72
CA PRO A 466 -2.87 -0.26 -15.61
C PRO A 466 -1.95 -1.27 -16.29
N PRO A 467 -0.84 -0.88 -16.96
CA PRO A 467 0.00 -1.85 -17.66
C PRO A 467 0.72 -2.80 -16.70
N VAL A 468 1.09 -2.35 -15.49
CA VAL A 468 1.67 -3.25 -14.49
C VAL A 468 0.62 -4.24 -13.99
N LEU A 469 -0.60 -3.79 -13.70
CA LEU A 469 -1.69 -4.66 -13.28
C LEU A 469 -2.06 -5.70 -14.34
N ASP A 470 -2.17 -5.27 -15.60
CA ASP A 470 -2.50 -6.15 -16.71
C ASP A 470 -1.42 -7.19 -16.95
N LEU A 471 -0.14 -6.78 -16.92
CA LEU A 471 0.99 -7.68 -17.03
C LEU A 471 0.99 -8.76 -15.92
N LEU A 472 0.80 -8.36 -14.67
CA LEU A 472 0.78 -9.29 -13.53
C LEU A 472 -0.43 -10.24 -13.60
N ASN A 473 -1.58 -9.74 -14.04
CA ASN A 473 -2.78 -10.58 -14.23
C ASN A 473 -2.60 -11.61 -15.34
N ALA A 474 -2.05 -11.20 -16.48
CA ALA A 474 -1.85 -12.08 -17.63
C ALA A 474 -0.82 -13.19 -17.38
N THR A 475 0.12 -12.97 -16.45
CA THR A 475 1.27 -13.87 -16.24
C THR A 475 1.22 -14.65 -14.94
N LEU A 476 0.81 -14.02 -13.83
CA LEU A 476 0.75 -14.66 -12.50
C LEU A 476 -0.70 -15.00 -12.11
N GLY A 477 -1.66 -14.15 -12.48
CA GLY A 477 -3.06 -14.26 -12.06
C GLY A 477 -3.26 -14.00 -10.57
N PHE A 478 -4.51 -14.15 -10.10
CA PHE A 478 -4.90 -13.93 -8.71
C PHE A 478 -5.36 -15.22 -8.04
N ALA A 479 -4.90 -15.48 -6.82
CA ALA A 479 -5.22 -16.71 -6.12
C ALA A 479 -6.73 -16.79 -5.84
N GLY A 480 -7.34 -17.92 -6.17
CA GLY A 480 -8.78 -18.14 -6.01
C GLY A 480 -9.62 -17.79 -7.25
N THR A 481 -9.01 -17.32 -8.35
CA THR A 481 -9.69 -17.22 -9.65
C THR A 481 -9.52 -18.51 -10.47
N PRO A 482 -10.45 -18.84 -11.38
CA PRO A 482 -10.25 -19.94 -12.32
C PRO A 482 -8.95 -19.77 -13.11
N GLY A 483 -8.16 -20.84 -13.24
CA GLY A 483 -6.87 -20.81 -13.94
C GLY A 483 -5.69 -20.25 -13.13
N ALA A 484 -5.87 -19.93 -11.84
CA ALA A 484 -4.77 -19.48 -10.99
C ALA A 484 -3.71 -20.58 -10.81
N GLY A 485 -2.49 -20.32 -11.30
CA GLY A 485 -1.34 -21.19 -11.13
C GLY A 485 -0.72 -21.13 -9.73
N PRO A 486 0.33 -21.93 -9.46
CA PRO A 486 1.02 -21.94 -8.17
C PRO A 486 1.68 -20.60 -7.79
N ASN A 487 1.96 -19.74 -8.78
CA ASN A 487 2.59 -18.43 -8.59
C ASN A 487 1.57 -17.27 -8.49
N ALA A 488 0.28 -17.56 -8.38
CA ALA A 488 -0.76 -16.54 -8.36
C ALA A 488 -0.65 -15.60 -7.14
N LEU A 489 -0.87 -14.31 -7.40
CA LEU A 489 -0.81 -13.27 -6.36
C LEU A 489 -2.01 -13.38 -5.43
N SER A 490 -1.79 -13.27 -4.12
CA SER A 490 -2.86 -13.51 -3.13
C SER A 490 -3.94 -12.42 -3.11
N ALA A 491 -3.57 -11.18 -3.43
CA ALA A 491 -4.43 -9.99 -3.48
C ALA A 491 -5.46 -9.90 -2.33
N PRO A 492 -5.03 -10.01 -1.06
CA PRO A 492 -5.94 -10.27 0.06
C PRO A 492 -6.95 -9.13 0.30
N GLN A 493 -6.58 -7.86 0.11
CA GLN A 493 -7.52 -6.74 0.25
C GLN A 493 -8.57 -6.73 -0.85
N ALA A 494 -8.16 -6.97 -2.09
CA ALA A 494 -9.10 -7.01 -3.22
C ALA A 494 -10.09 -8.17 -3.07
N ALA A 495 -9.61 -9.33 -2.61
CA ALA A 495 -10.45 -10.47 -2.28
C ALA A 495 -11.48 -10.11 -1.19
N LEU A 496 -11.04 -9.46 -0.11
CA LEU A 496 -11.93 -9.04 0.97
C LEU A 496 -12.97 -8.02 0.51
N ILE A 497 -12.55 -6.94 -0.14
CA ILE A 497 -13.43 -5.84 -0.57
C ILE A 497 -14.47 -6.37 -1.57
N SER A 498 -14.06 -7.22 -2.52
CA SER A 498 -14.99 -7.85 -3.46
C SER A 498 -15.91 -8.87 -2.80
N ALA A 499 -15.43 -9.66 -1.84
CA ALA A 499 -16.26 -10.59 -1.07
C ALA A 499 -17.32 -9.86 -0.22
N LEU A 500 -16.96 -8.74 0.42
CA LEU A 500 -17.92 -7.92 1.18
C LEU A 500 -18.98 -7.30 0.26
N ALA A 501 -18.59 -6.77 -0.89
CA ALA A 501 -19.53 -6.26 -1.88
C ALA A 501 -20.51 -7.35 -2.35
N LYS A 502 -19.98 -8.52 -2.72
CA LYS A 502 -20.77 -9.71 -3.08
C LYS A 502 -21.71 -10.14 -1.95
N GLY A 503 -21.21 -10.21 -0.73
CA GLY A 503 -21.98 -10.65 0.43
C GLY A 503 -23.16 -9.72 0.76
N VAL A 504 -22.98 -8.40 0.63
CA VAL A 504 -24.05 -7.43 0.86
C VAL A 504 -25.12 -7.45 -0.25
N LEU A 505 -24.69 -7.65 -1.51
CA LEU A 505 -25.55 -7.57 -2.69
C LEU A 505 -26.16 -8.92 -3.13
N GLY A 506 -25.67 -10.06 -2.64
CA GLY A 506 -26.34 -11.37 -2.79
C GLY A 506 -25.53 -12.49 -3.45
N GLY A 507 -24.27 -12.73 -3.03
CA GLY A 507 -23.43 -13.83 -3.52
C GLY A 507 -23.37 -15.07 -2.63
N ASP A 508 -23.08 -16.23 -3.24
CA ASP A 508 -22.78 -17.50 -2.55
C ASP A 508 -21.36 -17.50 -2.00
N LEU A 509 -21.23 -17.36 -0.68
CA LEU A 509 -19.97 -17.45 0.06
C LEU A 509 -20.04 -18.59 1.07
N ASN A 510 -18.89 -19.12 1.48
CA ASN A 510 -18.79 -20.10 2.57
C ASN A 510 -19.07 -19.42 3.92
N TRP A 511 -20.34 -19.10 4.16
CA TRP A 511 -20.82 -18.37 5.34
C TRP A 511 -20.52 -19.09 6.64
N THR A 512 -20.43 -20.42 6.62
CA THR A 512 -20.06 -21.22 7.78
C THR A 512 -18.63 -20.90 8.22
N MET A 513 -17.66 -20.94 7.31
CA MET A 513 -16.26 -20.61 7.65
C MET A 513 -16.10 -19.13 7.98
N ILE A 514 -16.77 -18.23 7.27
CA ILE A 514 -16.78 -16.79 7.59
C ILE A 514 -17.35 -16.56 9.01
N GLY A 515 -18.43 -17.23 9.38
CA GLY A 515 -19.05 -17.12 10.70
C GLY A 515 -18.14 -17.61 11.83
N ILE A 516 -17.46 -18.74 11.64
CA ILE A 516 -16.43 -19.22 12.58
C ILE A 516 -15.29 -18.20 12.68
N GLY A 517 -14.81 -17.71 11.54
CA GLY A 517 -13.81 -16.65 11.47
C GLY A 517 -14.24 -15.39 12.21
N ALA A 518 -15.51 -14.99 12.11
CA ALA A 518 -16.04 -13.83 12.82
C ALA A 518 -15.96 -14.02 14.35
N LEU A 519 -16.32 -15.19 14.86
CA LEU A 519 -16.20 -15.52 16.29
C LEU A 519 -14.74 -15.49 16.76
N VAL A 520 -13.82 -16.08 15.99
CA VAL A 520 -12.38 -15.99 16.25
C VAL A 520 -11.93 -14.53 16.25
N GLY A 521 -12.39 -13.72 15.29
CA GLY A 521 -12.08 -12.29 15.19
C GLY A 521 -12.54 -11.49 16.41
N VAL A 522 -13.74 -11.75 16.94
CA VAL A 522 -14.20 -11.16 18.20
C VAL A 522 -13.27 -11.53 19.35
N GLY A 523 -12.88 -12.81 19.46
CA GLY A 523 -11.93 -13.26 20.48
C GLY A 523 -10.58 -12.54 20.38
N VAL A 524 -10.04 -12.39 19.16
CA VAL A 524 -8.78 -11.67 18.90
C VAL A 524 -8.89 -10.20 19.27
N ILE A 525 -10.01 -9.53 18.98
CA ILE A 525 -10.26 -8.14 19.39
C ILE A 525 -10.23 -8.01 20.92
N VAL A 526 -10.90 -8.92 21.63
CA VAL A 526 -10.90 -8.90 23.10
C VAL A 526 -9.47 -9.05 23.62
N VAL A 527 -8.68 -9.96 23.07
CA VAL A 527 -7.27 -10.12 23.41
C VAL A 527 -6.48 -8.84 23.13
N ASP A 528 -6.63 -8.21 21.96
CA ASP A 528 -5.94 -6.96 21.62
C ASP A 528 -6.28 -5.82 22.59
N GLU A 529 -7.55 -5.65 22.96
CA GLU A 529 -7.97 -4.62 23.92
C GLU A 529 -7.42 -4.87 25.32
N VAL A 530 -7.41 -6.13 25.77
CA VAL A 530 -6.85 -6.50 27.06
C VAL A 530 -5.35 -6.25 27.08
N LEU A 531 -4.61 -6.66 26.04
CA LEU A 531 -3.18 -6.38 25.91
C LEU A 531 -2.89 -4.87 25.91
N GLY A 532 -3.67 -4.10 25.16
CA GLY A 532 -3.57 -2.64 25.14
C GLY A 532 -3.80 -2.00 26.50
N LYS A 533 -4.80 -2.46 27.26
CA LYS A 533 -5.08 -1.98 28.63
C LYS A 533 -3.99 -2.36 29.64
N LEU A 534 -3.33 -3.49 29.44
CA LEU A 534 -2.21 -3.95 30.27
C LEU A 534 -0.87 -3.28 29.91
N GLY A 535 -0.84 -2.42 28.88
CA GLY A 535 0.40 -1.80 28.39
C GLY A 535 1.35 -2.79 27.72
N TRP A 536 0.85 -3.97 27.34
CA TRP A 536 1.62 -4.98 26.61
C TRP A 536 1.59 -4.69 25.11
N LEU A 537 2.44 -5.41 24.37
CA LEU A 537 2.46 -5.32 22.92
C LEU A 537 1.09 -5.75 22.36
N ARG A 538 0.44 -4.84 21.63
CA ARG A 538 -0.85 -5.09 20.97
C ARG A 538 -0.71 -6.11 19.85
N LEU A 539 -1.80 -6.85 19.58
CA LEU A 539 -1.89 -7.86 18.53
C LEU A 539 -3.03 -7.45 17.58
N PRO A 540 -2.73 -6.59 16.59
CA PRO A 540 -3.75 -6.03 15.71
C PRO A 540 -4.60 -7.14 15.07
N PRO A 541 -5.94 -7.14 15.25
CA PRO A 541 -6.81 -8.20 14.75
C PRO A 541 -6.72 -8.41 13.23
N LEU A 542 -6.48 -7.34 12.49
CA LEU A 542 -6.27 -7.40 11.04
C LEU A 542 -5.00 -8.21 10.67
N GLY A 543 -3.93 -8.05 11.44
CA GLY A 543 -2.68 -8.81 11.26
C GLY A 543 -2.88 -10.30 11.52
N VAL A 544 -3.67 -10.65 12.54
CA VAL A 544 -4.06 -12.05 12.80
C VAL A 544 -4.88 -12.61 11.64
N GLY A 545 -5.87 -11.86 11.17
CA GLY A 545 -6.69 -12.25 10.02
C GLY A 545 -5.86 -12.49 8.75
N LEU A 546 -4.92 -11.59 8.44
CA LEU A 546 -3.97 -11.76 7.33
C LEU A 546 -3.08 -12.99 7.51
N GLY A 547 -2.64 -13.29 8.74
CA GLY A 547 -1.86 -14.49 9.05
C GLY A 547 -2.62 -15.80 8.81
N ILE A 548 -3.94 -15.81 8.99
CA ILE A 548 -4.80 -16.98 8.69
C ILE A 548 -5.11 -17.05 7.19
N TYR A 549 -5.38 -15.91 6.56
CA TYR A 549 -5.81 -15.82 5.16
C TYR A 549 -4.68 -16.11 4.17
N LEU A 550 -3.50 -15.56 4.41
CA LEU A 550 -2.37 -15.64 3.48
C LEU A 550 -1.63 -16.98 3.61
N PRO A 551 -1.02 -17.47 2.51
CA PRO A 551 -0.15 -18.64 2.55
C PRO A 551 0.99 -18.46 3.55
N MET A 552 1.39 -19.54 4.26
CA MET A 552 2.52 -19.49 5.19
C MET A 552 3.81 -19.03 4.51
N THR A 553 3.94 -19.34 3.22
CA THR A 553 5.05 -18.92 2.35
C THR A 553 5.22 -17.41 2.29
N ALA A 554 4.14 -16.65 2.38
CA ALA A 554 4.16 -15.19 2.42
C ALA A 554 4.26 -14.66 3.85
N THR A 555 3.54 -15.27 4.80
CA THR A 555 3.39 -14.73 6.16
C THR A 555 4.61 -15.01 7.05
N LEU A 556 5.15 -16.22 7.04
CA LEU A 556 6.27 -16.60 7.91
C LEU A 556 7.53 -15.75 7.64
N PRO A 557 7.93 -15.46 6.40
CA PRO A 557 9.05 -14.55 6.15
C PRO A 557 8.79 -13.12 6.62
N VAL A 558 7.55 -12.63 6.57
CA VAL A 558 7.18 -11.32 7.15
C VAL A 558 7.36 -11.34 8.68
N VAL A 559 6.97 -12.43 9.35
CA VAL A 559 7.21 -12.60 10.81
C VAL A 559 8.72 -12.58 11.11
N LEU A 560 9.52 -13.31 10.32
CA LEU A 560 10.98 -13.33 10.48
C LEU A 560 11.60 -11.94 10.25
N GLY A 561 11.14 -11.23 9.21
CA GLY A 561 11.54 -9.86 8.93
C GLY A 561 11.21 -8.91 10.08
N ALA A 562 10.04 -9.06 10.70
CA ALA A 562 9.64 -8.26 11.86
C ALA A 562 10.53 -8.52 13.09
N ALA A 563 10.93 -9.78 13.32
CA ALA A 563 11.88 -10.11 14.37
C ALA A 563 13.27 -9.53 14.09
N ILE A 564 13.77 -9.65 12.85
CA ILE A 564 15.07 -9.12 12.43
C ILE A 564 15.10 -7.59 12.54
N GLY A 565 14.07 -6.92 12.00
CA GLY A 565 13.89 -5.47 12.11
C GLY A 565 13.86 -5.01 13.56
N HIS A 566 13.11 -5.69 14.43
CA HIS A 566 13.08 -5.37 15.86
C HIS A 566 14.46 -5.48 16.53
N VAL A 567 15.25 -6.49 16.16
CA VAL A 567 16.63 -6.63 16.66
C VAL A 567 17.52 -5.50 16.16
N TYR A 568 17.39 -5.12 14.88
CA TYR A 568 18.12 -3.99 14.30
C TYR A 568 17.75 -2.67 15.00
N ASP A 569 16.46 -2.36 15.13
CA ASP A 569 15.97 -1.13 15.75
C ASP A 569 16.35 -1.05 17.22
N ARG A 570 16.34 -2.18 17.94
CA ARG A 570 16.80 -2.23 19.34
C ARG A 570 18.29 -1.86 19.46
N TRP A 571 19.10 -2.23 18.47
CA TRP A 571 20.48 -1.77 18.38
C TRP A 571 20.56 -0.30 17.97
N ALA A 572 19.79 0.13 16.96
CA ALA A 572 19.77 1.49 16.43
C ALA A 572 19.44 2.51 17.54
N ARG A 573 18.43 2.22 18.38
CA ARG A 573 18.04 3.03 19.55
C ARG A 573 19.15 3.23 20.59
N ARG A 574 20.17 2.38 20.59
CA ARG A 574 21.33 2.47 21.50
C ARG A 574 22.59 3.03 20.81
N SER A 575 22.49 3.38 19.54
CA SER A 575 23.60 3.96 18.77
C SER A 575 23.80 5.44 19.10
N ALA A 576 24.91 6.01 18.65
CA ALA A 576 25.22 7.42 18.87
C ALA A 576 24.21 8.37 18.20
N ASN A 577 23.58 7.95 17.09
CA ASN A 577 22.55 8.71 16.41
C ASN A 577 21.34 7.80 16.06
N PRO A 578 20.42 7.59 17.02
CA PRO A 578 19.29 6.67 16.87
C PRO A 578 18.41 6.93 15.65
N GLU A 579 18.05 8.19 15.40
CA GLU A 579 17.11 8.55 14.32
C GLU A 579 17.70 8.25 12.94
N THR A 580 18.96 8.63 12.71
CA THR A 580 19.68 8.27 11.49
C THR A 580 19.82 6.75 11.36
N ALA A 581 20.12 6.04 12.45
CA ALA A 581 20.27 4.58 12.41
C ALA A 581 18.98 3.86 12.03
N GLU A 582 17.84 4.23 12.63
CA GLU A 582 16.53 3.68 12.27
C GLU A 582 16.17 4.02 10.82
N ARG A 583 16.38 5.28 10.39
CA ARG A 583 16.16 5.71 9.00
C ARG A 583 16.96 4.88 8.00
N LEU A 584 18.25 4.63 8.26
CA LEU A 584 19.09 3.79 7.38
C LEU A 584 18.61 2.32 7.36
N GLY A 585 18.05 1.82 8.45
CA GLY A 585 17.36 0.52 8.51
C GLY A 585 16.15 0.46 7.59
N VAL A 586 15.29 1.50 7.63
CA VAL A 586 14.14 1.66 6.74
C VAL A 586 14.59 1.70 5.27
N LEU A 587 15.62 2.48 4.93
CA LEU A 587 16.14 2.57 3.56
C LEU A 587 16.72 1.22 3.06
N ALA A 588 17.37 0.45 3.94
CA ALA A 588 17.84 -0.89 3.61
C ALA A 588 16.67 -1.84 3.33
N ALA A 589 15.63 -1.82 4.18
CA ALA A 589 14.41 -2.59 3.98
C ALA A 589 13.67 -2.20 2.68
N THR A 590 13.59 -0.89 2.38
CA THR A 590 13.07 -0.40 1.10
C THR A 590 13.86 -0.94 -0.08
N GLY A 591 15.20 -0.97 0.00
CA GLY A 591 16.04 -1.57 -1.03
C GLY A 591 15.69 -3.03 -1.29
N LEU A 592 15.53 -3.84 -0.24
CA LEU A 592 15.09 -5.24 -0.38
C LEU A 592 13.74 -5.36 -1.09
N ILE A 593 12.77 -4.53 -0.68
CA ILE A 593 11.43 -4.54 -1.28
C ILE A 593 11.47 -4.15 -2.76
N VAL A 594 12.11 -3.02 -3.08
CA VAL A 594 12.17 -2.47 -4.44
C VAL A 594 12.92 -3.42 -5.37
N GLY A 595 14.05 -3.98 -4.93
CA GLY A 595 14.88 -4.88 -5.75
C GLY A 595 14.13 -6.11 -6.24
N GLU A 596 13.53 -6.88 -5.33
CA GLU A 596 12.75 -8.06 -5.73
C GLU A 596 11.46 -7.68 -6.46
N SER A 597 10.77 -6.60 -6.05
CA SER A 597 9.49 -6.23 -6.69
C SER A 597 9.67 -5.75 -8.14
N LEU A 598 10.71 -4.94 -8.41
CA LEU A 598 11.04 -4.53 -9.78
C LEU A 598 11.47 -5.70 -10.64
N TRP A 599 12.27 -6.62 -10.09
CA TRP A 599 12.59 -7.86 -10.78
C TRP A 599 11.34 -8.72 -11.02
N GLY A 600 10.41 -8.81 -10.07
CA GLY A 600 9.15 -9.52 -10.24
C GLY A 600 8.32 -9.00 -11.41
N VAL A 601 8.22 -7.68 -11.55
CA VAL A 601 7.56 -7.04 -12.71
C VAL A 601 8.33 -7.30 -14.01
N GLY A 602 9.66 -7.18 -13.99
CA GLY A 602 10.51 -7.48 -15.15
C GLY A 602 10.41 -8.94 -15.59
N PHE A 603 10.39 -9.87 -14.65
CA PHE A 603 10.22 -11.30 -14.88
C PHE A 603 8.84 -11.62 -15.47
N ALA A 604 7.78 -11.01 -14.95
CA ALA A 604 6.45 -11.09 -15.56
C ALA A 604 6.49 -10.63 -17.03
N GLY A 605 7.21 -9.54 -17.33
CA GLY A 605 7.47 -9.09 -18.70
C GLY A 605 8.14 -10.16 -19.58
N ILE A 606 9.14 -10.86 -19.05
CA ILE A 606 9.82 -11.96 -19.75
C ILE A 606 8.83 -13.11 -20.02
N VAL A 607 8.09 -13.55 -19.01
CA VAL A 607 7.08 -14.63 -19.14
C VAL A 607 6.03 -14.27 -20.19
N TYR A 608 5.55 -13.03 -20.19
CA TYR A 608 4.60 -12.54 -21.18
C TYR A 608 5.15 -12.61 -22.61
N LEU A 609 6.42 -12.24 -22.81
CA LEU A 609 7.05 -12.24 -24.13
C LEU A 609 7.43 -13.63 -24.63
N THR A 610 7.82 -14.54 -23.74
CA THR A 610 8.25 -15.90 -24.10
C THR A 610 7.11 -16.91 -24.14
N ASN A 611 5.98 -16.60 -23.50
CA ASN A 611 4.86 -17.52 -23.27
C ASN A 611 5.32 -18.85 -22.64
N ALA A 612 6.34 -18.79 -21.78
CA ALA A 612 6.92 -19.94 -21.10
C ALA A 612 6.86 -19.74 -19.58
N ASP A 613 6.47 -20.79 -18.85
CA ASP A 613 6.29 -20.74 -17.40
C ASP A 613 7.62 -20.56 -16.63
N ALA A 614 8.73 -21.05 -17.19
CA ALA A 614 10.06 -21.00 -16.58
C ALA A 614 11.13 -20.57 -17.60
N PRO A 615 11.06 -19.33 -18.13
CA PRO A 615 11.87 -18.90 -19.27
C PRO A 615 13.36 -18.76 -18.95
N LEU A 616 13.71 -18.72 -17.66
CA LEU A 616 15.08 -18.53 -17.18
C LEU A 616 15.65 -19.79 -16.53
N ALA A 617 14.92 -20.91 -16.48
CA ALA A 617 15.38 -22.12 -15.82
C ALA A 617 16.68 -22.65 -16.48
N LEU A 618 17.74 -22.77 -15.67
CA LEU A 618 19.03 -23.30 -16.12
C LEU A 618 19.23 -24.77 -15.76
N VAL A 619 18.49 -25.25 -14.76
CA VAL A 619 18.60 -26.60 -14.22
C VAL A 619 17.23 -27.28 -14.17
N GLY A 620 17.21 -28.60 -14.35
CA GLY A 620 16.01 -29.42 -14.22
C GLY A 620 15.71 -29.82 -12.78
N ASP A 621 14.64 -30.60 -12.59
CA ASP A 621 14.10 -30.93 -11.27
C ASP A 621 15.05 -31.79 -10.40
N GLY A 622 16.03 -32.46 -11.02
CA GLY A 622 17.10 -33.17 -10.31
C GLY A 622 18.00 -32.26 -9.46
N PHE A 623 17.97 -30.94 -9.66
CA PHE A 623 18.72 -29.96 -8.85
C PHE A 623 17.90 -29.40 -7.68
N ALA A 624 16.66 -29.85 -7.47
CA ALA A 624 15.77 -29.30 -6.44
C ALA A 624 16.34 -29.38 -5.01
N THR A 625 16.97 -30.50 -4.63
CA THR A 625 17.55 -30.66 -3.27
C THR A 625 18.76 -29.75 -3.03
N PRO A 626 19.77 -29.69 -3.93
CA PRO A 626 20.82 -28.68 -3.85
C PRO A 626 20.29 -27.24 -3.85
N ALA A 627 19.31 -26.92 -4.68
CA ALA A 627 18.68 -25.60 -4.74
C ALA A 627 17.96 -25.24 -3.44
N LEU A 628 17.33 -26.21 -2.77
CA LEU A 628 16.68 -26.01 -1.48
C LEU A 628 17.71 -25.72 -0.39
N ILE A 629 18.68 -26.60 -0.19
CA ILE A 629 19.66 -26.48 0.90
C ILE A 629 20.58 -25.29 0.64
N GLY A 630 21.24 -25.25 -0.52
CA GLY A 630 22.16 -24.19 -0.91
C GLY A 630 21.47 -22.84 -1.01
N GLY A 631 20.30 -22.78 -1.67
CA GLY A 631 19.51 -21.55 -1.79
C GLY A 631 19.08 -20.99 -0.43
N THR A 632 18.63 -21.85 0.49
CA THR A 632 18.27 -21.43 1.86
C THR A 632 19.48 -20.90 2.64
N LEU A 633 20.64 -21.57 2.56
CA LEU A 633 21.86 -21.10 3.22
C LEU A 633 22.34 -19.76 2.66
N VAL A 634 22.32 -19.60 1.32
CA VAL A 634 22.66 -18.34 0.65
C VAL A 634 21.69 -17.24 1.06
N PHE A 635 20.38 -17.52 1.11
CA PHE A 635 19.36 -16.58 1.55
C PHE A 635 19.64 -16.07 2.97
N LEU A 636 19.78 -16.97 3.94
CA LEU A 636 20.04 -16.62 5.34
C LEU A 636 21.38 -15.88 5.50
N GLY A 637 22.42 -16.34 4.80
CA GLY A 637 23.74 -15.69 4.79
C GLY A 637 23.70 -14.27 4.25
N LEU A 638 22.99 -14.04 3.14
CA LEU A 638 22.81 -12.72 2.55
C LEU A 638 21.97 -11.81 3.44
N VAL A 639 20.88 -12.28 4.05
CA VAL A 639 20.10 -11.49 5.03
C VAL A 639 21.02 -11.01 6.16
N ALA A 640 21.79 -11.92 6.76
CA ALA A 640 22.72 -11.58 7.83
C ALA A 640 23.81 -10.60 7.36
N ALA A 641 24.36 -10.81 6.16
CA ALA A 641 25.40 -9.95 5.58
C ALA A 641 24.88 -8.54 5.29
N LEU A 642 23.68 -8.41 4.73
CA LEU A 642 23.05 -7.13 4.39
C LEU A 642 22.74 -6.31 5.64
N TYR A 643 22.12 -6.90 6.66
CA TYR A 643 21.87 -6.18 7.93
C TYR A 643 23.17 -5.81 8.66
N ARG A 644 24.19 -6.68 8.61
CA ARG A 644 25.53 -6.35 9.16
C ARG A 644 26.20 -5.23 8.37
N TYR A 645 26.03 -5.21 7.05
CA TYR A 645 26.53 -4.14 6.19
C TYR A 645 25.84 -2.81 6.49
N THR A 646 24.50 -2.80 6.60
CA THR A 646 23.71 -1.63 7.01
C THR A 646 24.22 -1.10 8.35
N ARG A 647 24.34 -1.97 9.35
CA ARG A 647 24.88 -1.60 10.68
C ARG A 647 26.26 -0.94 10.60
N ARG A 648 27.17 -1.47 9.76
CA ARG A 648 28.52 -0.90 9.57
C ARG A 648 28.46 0.49 8.93
N GLN A 649 27.64 0.67 7.90
CA GLN A 649 27.48 1.97 7.23
C GLN A 649 26.93 3.04 8.18
N THR A 650 25.99 2.67 9.04
CA THR A 650 25.46 3.54 10.09
C THR A 650 26.54 3.99 11.07
N ILE A 651 27.43 3.10 11.52
CA ILE A 651 28.52 3.43 12.46
C ILE A 651 29.55 4.37 11.82
N THR A 652 29.81 4.21 10.52
CA THR A 652 30.77 5.04 9.78
C THR A 652 30.19 6.37 9.31
N SER A 653 28.89 6.62 9.49
CA SER A 653 28.26 7.88 9.13
C SER A 653 28.69 8.97 10.12
N PRO A 654 29.11 10.16 9.66
CA PRO A 654 29.50 11.25 10.56
C PRO A 654 28.32 11.64 11.46
N PRO A 655 28.55 11.95 12.76
CA PRO A 655 27.48 12.39 13.64
C PRO A 655 26.87 13.69 13.11
N ALA A 656 25.54 13.77 13.05
CA ALA A 656 24.86 15.01 12.72
C ALA A 656 25.23 16.06 13.78
N THR A 657 25.88 17.15 13.35
CA THR A 657 26.11 18.30 14.21
C THR A 657 24.75 18.92 14.54
N ARG A 658 24.43 19.00 15.85
CA ARG A 658 23.17 19.58 16.36
C ARG A 658 23.11 21.08 16.18
#